data_AF-A0A662YBT1-F1
#
_entry.id   AF-A0A662YBT1-F1
#
_cell.length_a   1.000
_cell.length_b   1.000
_cell.length_c   1.000
_cell.angle_alpha   90.00
_cell.angle_beta   90.00
_cell.angle_gamma   90.00
#
_symmetry.space_group_name_H-M   'P 1'
#
loop_
_entity.id
_entity.type
_entity.pdbx_description
1 polymer ?
#
loop_
_entity_poly.entity_id
_entity_poly.type
_entity_poly.pdbx_seq_one_letter_code
_entity_poly.pdbx_strand_id
1 'polypeptide(L)'
;MPPDLREIPAAALDCCHDGATELLDPREFQRAVQCAGRALRDVLASASAGSLSSECREALECMAESGKALELRFVNELQNAGVLAKCAKLQTEQLWGVSLSQLSEMRETIAACATATLTSTPAVELLALWAVVHNSVSDVITVEAVDLAATVGQNASDALEAVDDVGDNMVAIGKLLLTALSLSAALASSVSDELQTAIKHLAEAGTPVAEDLTHELQKHLADIQKVLPDANWEELRSRCGQSLTSHWQALGAAADKVTAPATTAVGMVQVAANEVFDSPLAKAITDQGFTGLEGALGQSRDAVNVALDAARDGGTALSAFASCLTRSGLPPLLRVEIARDFFQTVGLFFAGLYAPVLDFFERQHVISAAQSLLNGLRGAYDVMAVNVLALIQEVSQHRALMVDAAVILLLVAIGAVYASFLWFAFSARHLHRRADEVRQGHEATTWAALAAKQKMRVRLFTYVITACLTVYLPLTRLCLDVIMAAVTDQSNAQGEATSASGLVVSRFKDSSFWPVVVAASVLLLLTFTLPLPWLLVRAVAENRPTGSLENPLVTHDLDGEQVPFDDKVYARLVTRDPSQLHCPYRSLYAGFEQRWSYYKVLQLLVKLALALVIVVAANADARVRGAVSCVIYAGVVALTSYGTPFSDPLNNVMEISGKIAALTTCIGGALAAFVGTQQTTSRTLELVAVVVSIVHIVNLFVMLVVLLLGMRAARLFLKNCLGWLTFSDTSRGLEDAPARNVLPHWDLEKEAKHRVWQAFWRSVLLELTEDSSGSKGDVKEFTVAHRLEALEQAVVASGVRRVRSHWRGEEHTYTSKLRQATRAALEGVDVFWDDASGVRDGRLDSKSCFGKMYVLPYPFHCVVVYDDAKDETIIRDDMDDATALGSSVYSKLAKLLFLNFTPRIVAKRELRQKLRVLSAHNTSVYFPFARQETATVEDGTIQKTDSNGNTTTETRYSTVTFTCYYTQGVLHVATKGDTTGRVMAEGFDVSMTYRDGYGDAVAPHTGKVHHLQNRVAIMGPDHVGLTPAMDESEQLRVIFEQTRGDWEQGLIQLQASHQEYRRALERKHAEANATLSDAFWYFVYNNPRLPREELEHHLRRREGNPRLHSLAETHQNAFDALYLRVNFVQSHPAITFWYVFWDDVYARNGEMTRLRKCRRDLDPREPTAVCYHVMRRHELEAWLRERRLLGRRHLFHPRLLQLLYEEMDKRLVD
;
A
#
# COMPACT_ATOMS: atom_id res chain seq x y z
N MET A 1 -43.65 4.21 12.26
CA MET A 1 -44.41 3.38 11.32
C MET A 1 -44.37 4.08 9.97
N PRO A 2 -43.69 3.52 8.96
CA PRO A 2 -43.77 4.01 7.60
C PRO A 2 -45.03 3.45 6.91
N PRO A 3 -45.59 4.14 5.90
CA PRO A 3 -46.61 3.54 5.04
C PRO A 3 -45.99 2.46 4.14
N ASP A 4 -46.87 1.57 3.71
CA ASP A 4 -46.64 0.23 3.18
C ASP A 4 -46.10 0.20 1.73
N LEU A 5 -45.28 -0.80 1.43
CA LEU A 5 -44.48 -1.00 0.20
C LEU A 5 -45.29 -1.53 -1.00
N ARG A 6 -46.60 -1.22 -1.09
CA ARG A 6 -47.53 -1.82 -2.06
C ARG A 6 -48.34 -0.86 -2.93
N GLU A 7 -48.07 0.44 -2.90
CA GLU A 7 -48.81 1.45 -3.68
C GLU A 7 -47.95 2.21 -4.71
N ILE A 8 -46.98 1.54 -5.35
CA ILE A 8 -46.36 2.03 -6.58
C ILE A 8 -46.77 1.08 -7.73
N PRO A 9 -47.43 1.59 -8.80
CA PRO A 9 -47.84 0.75 -9.93
C PRO A 9 -46.62 0.08 -10.59
N ALA A 10 -46.73 -1.21 -10.90
CA ALA A 10 -45.68 -2.00 -11.56
C ALA A 10 -45.21 -1.45 -12.93
N ALA A 11 -45.91 -0.47 -13.51
CA ALA A 11 -45.50 0.24 -14.73
C ALA A 11 -44.38 1.28 -14.51
N ALA A 12 -44.02 1.63 -13.27
CA ALA A 12 -42.93 2.56 -12.97
C ALA A 12 -41.57 1.86 -12.71
N LEU A 13 -41.54 0.52 -12.73
CA LEU A 13 -40.33 -0.30 -12.55
C LEU A 13 -39.84 -0.98 -13.83
N ASP A 14 -40.57 -0.86 -14.96
CA ASP A 14 -40.20 -1.46 -16.26
C ASP A 14 -39.55 -0.46 -17.25
N CYS A 15 -39.51 0.84 -16.98
CA CYS A 15 -38.89 1.81 -17.91
C CYS A 15 -37.36 1.89 -17.85
N CYS A 16 -36.69 0.98 -17.11
CA CYS A 16 -35.23 0.93 -17.03
C CYS A 16 -34.63 -0.34 -17.66
N HIS A 17 -35.42 -1.17 -18.34
CA HIS A 17 -34.91 -2.42 -18.94
C HIS A 17 -35.13 -2.63 -20.44
N ASP A 18 -35.81 -1.74 -21.17
CA ASP A 18 -36.00 -1.89 -22.62
C ASP A 18 -35.50 -0.67 -23.43
N GLY A 19 -34.50 -0.94 -24.29
CA GLY A 19 -33.98 -0.07 -25.36
C GLY A 19 -32.45 0.15 -25.28
N ALA A 20 -31.60 -0.39 -26.15
CA ALA A 20 -31.77 -1.27 -27.29
C ALA A 20 -30.45 -2.03 -27.53
N THR A 21 -30.53 -3.36 -27.59
CA THR A 21 -29.52 -4.24 -28.19
C THR A 21 -29.97 -4.47 -29.64
N GLU A 22 -29.78 -3.50 -30.52
CA GLU A 22 -29.90 -3.71 -31.97
C GLU A 22 -28.48 -3.67 -32.58
N LEU A 23 -28.08 -4.78 -33.21
CA LEU A 23 -26.98 -4.77 -34.18
C LEU A 23 -27.42 -3.82 -35.30
N LEU A 24 -26.68 -2.72 -35.54
CA LEU A 24 -27.01 -1.83 -36.67
C LEU A 24 -27.04 -2.65 -37.97
N ASP A 25 -28.06 -2.41 -38.82
CA ASP A 25 -28.09 -2.89 -40.20
C ASP A 25 -26.73 -2.57 -40.84
N PRO A 26 -26.01 -3.54 -41.44
CA PRO A 26 -24.74 -3.30 -42.10
C PRO A 26 -24.80 -2.14 -43.10
N ARG A 27 -25.97 -1.89 -43.71
CA ARG A 27 -26.20 -0.75 -44.60
C ARG A 27 -26.38 0.57 -43.84
N GLU A 28 -26.97 0.57 -42.65
CA GLU A 28 -27.04 1.75 -41.78
C GLU A 28 -25.70 2.08 -41.14
N PHE A 29 -24.95 1.07 -40.72
CA PHE A 29 -23.57 1.24 -40.27
C PHE A 29 -22.67 1.73 -41.42
N GLN A 30 -22.77 1.14 -42.61
CA GLN A 30 -22.06 1.61 -43.80
C GLN A 30 -22.48 3.04 -44.17
N ARG A 31 -23.77 3.40 -44.08
CA ARG A 31 -24.24 4.78 -44.28
C ARG A 31 -23.73 5.73 -43.20
N ALA A 32 -23.65 5.30 -41.94
CA ALA A 32 -23.11 6.08 -40.84
C ALA A 32 -21.60 6.33 -41.06
N VAL A 33 -20.84 5.30 -41.43
CA VAL A 33 -19.41 5.42 -41.78
C VAL A 33 -19.20 6.27 -43.03
N GLN A 34 -20.09 6.18 -44.02
CA GLN A 34 -20.10 7.08 -45.18
C GLN A 34 -20.40 8.52 -44.79
N CYS A 35 -21.35 8.77 -43.88
CA CYS A 35 -21.66 10.11 -43.36
C CYS A 35 -20.47 10.69 -42.58
N ALA A 36 -19.85 9.88 -41.71
CA ALA A 36 -18.62 10.23 -41.01
C ALA A 36 -17.47 10.52 -41.99
N GLY A 37 -17.31 9.70 -43.04
CA GLY A 37 -16.32 9.90 -44.09
C GLY A 37 -16.55 11.17 -44.91
N ARG A 38 -17.81 11.47 -45.25
CA ARG A 38 -18.19 12.72 -45.93
C ARG A 38 -17.94 13.94 -45.05
N ALA A 39 -18.36 13.92 -43.79
CA ALA A 39 -18.12 15.01 -42.85
C ALA A 39 -16.62 15.27 -42.64
N LEU A 40 -15.82 14.20 -42.51
CA LEU A 40 -14.36 14.29 -42.39
C LEU A 40 -13.72 14.85 -43.67
N ARG A 41 -14.16 14.41 -44.84
CA ARG A 41 -13.69 14.90 -46.14
C ARG A 41 -14.02 16.38 -46.32
N ASP A 42 -15.24 16.80 -46.00
CA ASP A 42 -15.72 18.16 -46.23
C ASP A 42 -14.99 19.16 -45.30
N VAL A 43 -14.70 18.76 -44.05
CA VAL A 43 -13.83 19.52 -43.13
C VAL A 43 -12.40 19.63 -43.67
N LEU A 44 -11.84 18.53 -44.19
CA LEU A 44 -10.47 18.50 -44.72
C LEU A 44 -10.31 19.16 -46.09
N ALA A 45 -11.38 19.27 -46.89
CA ALA A 45 -11.38 19.96 -48.20
C ALA A 45 -11.13 21.47 -48.07
N SER A 46 -11.39 22.04 -46.89
CA SER A 46 -11.07 23.44 -46.55
C SER A 46 -9.59 23.66 -46.20
N ALA A 47 -8.82 22.58 -46.01
CA ALA A 47 -7.38 22.62 -45.69
C ALA A 47 -6.54 22.56 -46.98
N SER A 48 -5.40 23.25 -47.00
CA SER A 48 -4.48 23.18 -48.14
C SER A 48 -4.00 21.74 -48.40
N ALA A 49 -4.20 21.27 -49.63
CA ALA A 49 -4.09 19.88 -50.09
C ALA A 49 -2.67 19.23 -50.03
N GLY A 50 -1.70 19.82 -49.34
CA GLY A 50 -0.29 19.41 -49.37
C GLY A 50 0.22 18.60 -48.17
N SER A 51 -0.60 18.34 -47.15
CA SER A 51 -0.14 17.72 -45.88
C SER A 51 -0.50 16.24 -45.69
N LEU A 52 -1.31 15.66 -46.58
CA LEU A 52 -1.72 14.26 -46.56
C LEU A 52 -1.26 13.54 -47.82
N SER A 53 -0.82 12.29 -47.67
CA SER A 53 -0.45 11.40 -48.77
C SER A 53 -1.61 11.21 -49.75
N SER A 54 -1.30 10.92 -51.02
CA SER A 54 -2.32 10.61 -52.03
C SER A 54 -3.14 9.37 -51.62
N GLU A 55 -2.50 8.36 -51.05
CA GLU A 55 -3.14 7.14 -50.54
C GLU A 55 -4.12 7.44 -49.38
N CYS A 56 -3.78 8.36 -48.47
CA CYS A 56 -4.67 8.77 -47.38
C CYS A 56 -5.91 9.51 -47.92
N ARG A 57 -5.76 10.33 -48.97
CA ARG A 57 -6.89 11.04 -49.59
C ARG A 57 -7.83 10.08 -50.33
N GLU A 58 -7.28 9.14 -51.08
CA GLU A 58 -8.05 8.06 -51.71
C GLU A 58 -8.77 7.18 -50.68
N ALA A 59 -8.14 6.89 -49.55
CA ALA A 59 -8.76 6.14 -48.46
C ALA A 59 -9.90 6.91 -47.77
N LEU A 60 -9.79 8.24 -47.64
CA LEU A 60 -10.86 9.11 -47.14
C LEU A 60 -12.04 9.20 -48.11
N GLU A 61 -11.77 9.31 -49.41
CA GLU A 61 -12.80 9.24 -50.46
C GLU A 61 -13.49 7.87 -50.46
N CYS A 62 -12.71 6.79 -50.33
CA CYS A 62 -13.23 5.44 -50.21
C CYS A 62 -14.09 5.27 -48.95
N MET A 63 -13.73 5.88 -47.81
CA MET A 63 -14.57 5.90 -46.61
C MET A 63 -15.89 6.64 -46.85
N ALA A 64 -15.85 7.80 -47.52
CA ALA A 64 -17.03 8.61 -47.84
C ALA A 64 -17.99 7.96 -48.86
N GLU A 65 -17.45 7.16 -49.80
CA GLU A 65 -18.22 6.52 -50.89
C GLU A 65 -18.63 5.09 -50.54
N SER A 66 -17.71 4.28 -50.02
CA SER A 66 -17.92 2.84 -49.77
C SER A 66 -18.29 2.52 -48.33
N GLY A 67 -18.12 3.44 -47.37
CA GLY A 67 -18.36 3.17 -45.95
C GLY A 67 -17.35 2.20 -45.31
N LYS A 68 -16.21 1.99 -45.96
CA LYS A 68 -15.08 1.25 -45.41
C LYS A 68 -14.34 2.12 -44.38
N ALA A 69 -14.16 1.63 -43.15
CA ALA A 69 -13.45 2.36 -42.10
C ALA A 69 -12.01 2.70 -42.51
N LEU A 70 -11.55 3.88 -42.11
CA LEU A 70 -10.22 4.37 -42.46
C LEU A 70 -9.13 3.53 -41.79
N GLU A 71 -8.20 2.97 -42.57
CA GLU A 71 -7.12 2.15 -42.01
C GLU A 71 -6.30 2.93 -40.96
N LEU A 72 -5.92 2.25 -39.87
CA LEU A 72 -5.20 2.85 -38.73
C LEU A 72 -3.93 3.64 -39.12
N ARG A 73 -3.24 3.26 -40.20
CA ARG A 73 -2.08 4.01 -40.72
C ARG A 73 -2.44 5.43 -41.15
N PHE A 74 -3.61 5.61 -41.76
CA PHE A 74 -4.11 6.91 -42.20
C PHE A 74 -4.72 7.70 -41.04
N VAL A 75 -5.29 7.03 -40.04
CA VAL A 75 -5.70 7.66 -38.77
C VAL A 75 -4.48 8.25 -38.03
N ASN A 76 -3.38 7.52 -37.96
CA ASN A 76 -2.12 8.00 -37.39
C ASN A 76 -1.50 9.13 -38.24
N GLU A 77 -1.63 9.07 -39.57
CA GLU A 77 -1.19 10.14 -40.47
C GLU A 77 -1.95 11.45 -40.21
N LEU A 78 -3.28 11.38 -40.07
CA LEU A 78 -4.13 12.52 -39.69
C LEU A 78 -3.72 13.13 -38.34
N GLN A 79 -3.42 12.29 -37.35
CA GLN A 79 -2.96 12.70 -36.03
C GLN A 79 -1.58 13.40 -36.11
N ASN A 80 -0.62 12.81 -36.81
CA ASN A 80 0.76 13.31 -36.90
C ASN A 80 0.87 14.59 -37.74
N ALA A 81 0.08 14.71 -38.81
CA ALA A 81 0.05 15.89 -39.66
C ALA A 81 -0.66 17.08 -38.98
N GLY A 82 -1.44 16.81 -37.93
CA GLY A 82 -2.16 17.81 -37.14
C GLY A 82 -3.16 18.63 -37.96
N VAL A 83 -3.67 18.05 -39.05
CA VAL A 83 -4.48 18.77 -40.06
C VAL A 83 -5.82 19.18 -39.47
N LEU A 84 -6.46 18.30 -38.70
CA LEU A 84 -7.75 18.56 -38.05
C LEU A 84 -7.67 19.71 -37.03
N ALA A 85 -6.60 19.77 -36.23
CA ALA A 85 -6.38 20.88 -35.30
C ALA A 85 -6.10 22.22 -36.03
N LYS A 86 -5.49 22.19 -37.22
CA LYS A 86 -5.28 23.38 -38.07
C LYS A 86 -6.60 23.81 -38.73
N CYS A 87 -7.41 22.87 -39.22
CA CYS A 87 -8.74 23.13 -39.77
C CYS A 87 -9.67 23.73 -38.73
N ALA A 88 -9.72 23.15 -37.54
CA ALA A 88 -10.55 23.63 -36.43
C ALA A 88 -10.21 25.09 -36.04
N LYS A 89 -8.92 25.49 -36.16
CA LYS A 89 -8.46 26.88 -35.94
C LYS A 89 -8.72 27.83 -37.13
N LEU A 90 -8.48 27.39 -38.37
CA LEU A 90 -8.73 28.19 -39.58
C LEU A 90 -10.21 28.51 -39.76
N GLN A 91 -11.09 27.56 -39.41
CA GLN A 91 -12.54 27.68 -39.52
C GLN A 91 -13.18 28.52 -38.41
N THR A 92 -12.47 28.83 -37.32
CA THR A 92 -12.91 29.79 -36.29
C THR A 92 -12.65 31.25 -36.69
N GLU A 93 -11.70 31.50 -37.62
CA GLU A 93 -11.33 32.85 -38.07
C GLU A 93 -12.17 33.36 -39.27
N GLN A 94 -12.92 32.50 -39.96
CA GLN A 94 -13.78 32.86 -41.10
C GLN A 94 -15.27 32.50 -40.84
N LEU A 95 -16.11 33.55 -40.74
CA LEU A 95 -17.59 33.55 -40.65
C LEU A 95 -18.27 32.54 -39.68
N TRP A 96 -18.77 33.09 -38.57
CA TRP A 96 -19.34 32.42 -37.38
C TRP A 96 -20.76 31.85 -37.56
N GLY A 97 -20.92 30.72 -38.26
CA GLY A 97 -22.18 29.97 -38.17
C GLY A 97 -22.26 28.66 -38.94
N VAL A 98 -21.67 28.59 -40.14
CA VAL A 98 -21.74 27.38 -41.00
C VAL A 98 -20.59 26.40 -40.71
N SER A 99 -19.48 26.87 -40.14
CA SER A 99 -18.28 26.07 -39.87
C SER A 99 -18.33 25.25 -38.58
N LEU A 100 -19.03 25.74 -37.54
CA LEU A 100 -19.14 25.07 -36.25
C LEU A 100 -20.05 23.83 -36.31
N SER A 101 -21.16 23.94 -37.06
CA SER A 101 -22.12 22.87 -37.27
C SER A 101 -21.51 21.69 -38.04
N GLN A 102 -20.62 21.98 -39.00
CA GLN A 102 -19.90 20.93 -39.75
C GLN A 102 -18.94 20.14 -38.86
N LEU A 103 -18.22 20.82 -37.97
CA LEU A 103 -17.31 20.14 -37.04
C LEU A 103 -18.11 19.35 -35.98
N SER A 104 -19.32 19.81 -35.60
CA SER A 104 -20.14 19.16 -34.57
C SER A 104 -20.80 17.92 -35.12
N GLU A 105 -21.35 18.05 -36.33
CA GLU A 105 -21.86 16.94 -37.13
C GLU A 105 -20.75 15.90 -37.37
N MET A 106 -19.52 16.30 -37.71
CA MET A 106 -18.39 15.37 -37.85
C MET A 106 -18.10 14.63 -36.52
N ARG A 107 -18.05 15.35 -35.39
CA ARG A 107 -17.77 14.75 -34.08
C ARG A 107 -18.88 13.78 -33.65
N GLU A 108 -20.14 14.17 -33.83
CA GLU A 108 -21.31 13.38 -33.47
C GLU A 108 -21.49 12.16 -34.36
N THR A 109 -21.34 12.30 -35.67
CA THR A 109 -21.41 11.17 -36.61
C THR A 109 -20.30 10.16 -36.35
N ILE A 110 -19.06 10.59 -36.10
CA ILE A 110 -17.94 9.69 -35.77
C ILE A 110 -18.14 9.06 -34.39
N ALA A 111 -18.66 9.78 -33.40
CA ALA A 111 -19.03 9.24 -32.10
C ALA A 111 -20.15 8.19 -32.21
N ALA A 112 -21.21 8.49 -32.98
CA ALA A 112 -22.32 7.59 -33.25
C ALA A 112 -21.88 6.33 -34.01
N CYS A 113 -20.94 6.47 -34.96
CA CYS A 113 -20.32 5.32 -35.63
C CYS A 113 -19.50 4.47 -34.65
N ALA A 114 -18.72 5.12 -33.79
CA ALA A 114 -17.91 4.41 -32.78
C ALA A 114 -18.81 3.68 -31.76
N THR A 115 -19.92 4.28 -31.32
CA THR A 115 -20.89 3.64 -30.42
C THR A 115 -21.69 2.54 -31.10
N ALA A 116 -22.03 2.70 -32.38
CA ALA A 116 -22.70 1.67 -33.20
C ALA A 116 -21.89 0.36 -33.28
N THR A 117 -20.56 0.43 -33.25
CA THR A 117 -19.70 -0.77 -33.26
C THR A 117 -19.67 -1.55 -31.95
N LEU A 118 -20.34 -1.07 -30.89
CA LEU A 118 -20.39 -1.74 -29.58
C LEU A 118 -21.34 -2.94 -29.54
N THR A 119 -22.29 -3.05 -30.48
CA THR A 119 -23.31 -4.11 -30.48
C THR A 119 -22.94 -5.33 -31.32
N SER A 120 -21.90 -5.24 -32.16
CA SER A 120 -21.48 -6.32 -33.09
C SER A 120 -20.00 -6.70 -32.95
N THR A 121 -19.08 -5.77 -33.23
CA THR A 121 -17.61 -5.89 -33.09
C THR A 121 -16.98 -4.48 -33.13
N PRO A 122 -16.18 -4.06 -32.13
CA PRO A 122 -15.63 -2.70 -32.09
C PRO A 122 -14.62 -2.49 -33.23
N ALA A 123 -14.91 -1.55 -34.14
CA ALA A 123 -13.95 -1.16 -35.17
C ALA A 123 -12.87 -0.27 -34.53
N VAL A 124 -11.68 -0.85 -34.33
CA VAL A 124 -10.54 -0.19 -33.69
C VAL A 124 -10.14 1.09 -34.45
N GLU A 125 -10.31 1.08 -35.77
CA GLU A 125 -10.12 2.20 -36.68
C GLU A 125 -11.03 3.38 -36.34
N LEU A 126 -12.32 3.14 -36.08
CA LEU A 126 -13.30 4.18 -35.78
C LEU A 126 -13.12 4.75 -34.37
N LEU A 127 -12.72 3.92 -33.41
CA LEU A 127 -12.39 4.38 -32.05
C LEU A 127 -11.11 5.20 -32.02
N ALA A 128 -10.08 4.79 -32.76
CA ALA A 128 -8.85 5.57 -32.91
C ALA A 128 -9.12 6.90 -33.63
N LEU A 129 -9.92 6.87 -34.70
CA LEU A 129 -10.33 8.07 -35.43
C LEU A 129 -11.16 9.00 -34.53
N TRP A 130 -12.11 8.47 -33.77
CA TRP A 130 -12.88 9.23 -32.79
C TRP A 130 -11.98 9.91 -31.77
N ALA A 131 -11.00 9.21 -31.20
CA ALA A 131 -10.07 9.80 -30.24
C ALA A 131 -9.26 10.96 -30.86
N VAL A 132 -8.77 10.80 -32.10
CA VAL A 132 -8.03 11.85 -32.83
C VAL A 132 -8.93 13.05 -33.13
N VAL A 133 -10.15 12.82 -33.60
CA VAL A 133 -11.13 13.87 -33.92
C VAL A 133 -11.58 14.59 -32.66
N HIS A 134 -11.96 13.85 -31.62
CA HIS A 134 -12.37 14.40 -30.33
C HIS A 134 -11.27 15.28 -29.73
N ASN A 135 -10.03 14.81 -29.70
CA ASN A 135 -8.89 15.61 -29.20
C ASN A 135 -8.61 16.86 -30.06
N SER A 136 -8.92 16.84 -31.36
CA SER A 136 -8.65 17.97 -32.27
C SER A 136 -9.78 19.00 -32.29
N VAL A 137 -11.00 18.61 -31.90
CA VAL A 137 -12.24 19.37 -32.13
C VAL A 137 -12.93 19.78 -30.82
N SER A 138 -12.67 19.10 -29.70
CA SER A 138 -13.28 19.41 -28.39
C SER A 138 -12.99 20.81 -27.88
N ASP A 139 -11.94 21.48 -28.38
CA ASP A 139 -11.64 22.88 -28.07
C ASP A 139 -12.64 23.88 -28.68
N VAL A 140 -13.55 23.45 -29.58
CA VAL A 140 -14.32 24.37 -30.46
C VAL A 140 -15.86 24.29 -30.33
N ILE A 141 -16.49 23.18 -29.92
CA ILE A 141 -17.90 22.88 -30.33
C ILE A 141 -19.04 23.06 -29.32
N THR A 142 -18.80 23.43 -28.07
CA THR A 142 -19.83 23.28 -27.01
C THR A 142 -20.97 24.31 -27.00
N VAL A 143 -21.82 24.41 -28.04
CA VAL A 143 -23.01 25.30 -28.00
C VAL A 143 -24.35 24.73 -28.50
N GLU A 144 -24.48 23.75 -29.40
CA GLU A 144 -25.82 23.40 -29.94
C GLU A 144 -26.10 21.89 -30.10
N ALA A 145 -26.04 21.12 -29.01
CA ALA A 145 -26.41 19.69 -28.99
C ALA A 145 -27.71 19.42 -28.21
N VAL A 146 -28.70 20.30 -28.30
CA VAL A 146 -29.97 20.20 -27.55
C VAL A 146 -31.18 19.81 -28.42
N ASP A 147 -31.18 20.07 -29.74
CA ASP A 147 -32.44 20.02 -30.51
C ASP A 147 -32.63 18.86 -31.51
N LEU A 148 -31.69 17.92 -31.64
CA LEU A 148 -31.83 16.79 -32.59
C LEU A 148 -31.95 15.40 -31.97
N ALA A 149 -32.24 15.30 -30.68
CA ALA A 149 -32.42 14.02 -29.98
C ALA A 149 -33.90 13.57 -29.89
N ALA A 150 -34.72 13.91 -30.89
CA ALA A 150 -36.15 13.65 -30.88
C ALA A 150 -36.67 13.18 -32.24
N THR A 151 -36.22 12.04 -32.75
CA THR A 151 -37.05 11.18 -33.63
C THR A 151 -36.34 9.86 -33.94
N VAL A 152 -37.15 8.81 -34.07
CA VAL A 152 -36.87 7.49 -34.65
C VAL A 152 -36.40 6.41 -33.66
N GLY A 153 -37.38 5.80 -33.00
CA GLY A 153 -37.36 4.35 -32.77
C GLY A 153 -38.45 3.70 -33.64
N GLN A 154 -38.13 2.59 -34.30
CA GLN A 154 -38.95 1.37 -34.41
C GLN A 154 -38.43 0.39 -35.48
N ASN A 155 -38.13 -0.82 -34.98
CA ASN A 155 -38.26 -2.16 -35.59
C ASN A 155 -37.11 -2.70 -36.46
N ALA A 156 -36.26 -3.53 -35.83
CA ALA A 156 -35.66 -4.71 -36.45
C ALA A 156 -36.56 -5.96 -36.31
N SER A 157 -36.72 -6.71 -37.41
CA SER A 157 -36.71 -8.17 -37.37
C SER A 157 -36.14 -8.72 -38.67
N ASP A 158 -35.54 -9.91 -38.53
CA ASP A 158 -35.21 -10.90 -39.56
C ASP A 158 -33.71 -11.09 -39.83
N ALA A 159 -33.31 -12.28 -39.39
CA ALA A 159 -31.99 -12.85 -39.30
C ALA A 159 -31.54 -13.51 -40.63
N LEU A 160 -30.33 -14.08 -40.55
CA LEU A 160 -29.65 -15.05 -41.43
C LEU A 160 -28.80 -14.49 -42.57
N GLU A 161 -27.47 -14.66 -42.45
CA GLU A 161 -26.68 -15.56 -43.32
C GLU A 161 -25.18 -15.44 -43.00
N ALA A 162 -24.67 -16.38 -42.20
CA ALA A 162 -23.25 -16.72 -42.08
C ALA A 162 -23.16 -18.24 -41.90
N VAL A 163 -23.25 -18.99 -43.00
CA VAL A 163 -23.17 -20.47 -42.99
C VAL A 163 -22.05 -21.00 -43.90
N ASP A 164 -21.39 -20.19 -44.73
CA ASP A 164 -20.61 -20.77 -45.83
C ASP A 164 -19.17 -21.24 -45.52
N ASP A 165 -18.56 -20.93 -44.37
CA ASP A 165 -17.13 -21.31 -44.12
C ASP A 165 -16.90 -22.58 -43.27
N VAL A 166 -17.95 -23.15 -42.66
CA VAL A 166 -17.80 -24.36 -41.81
C VAL A 166 -17.87 -25.64 -42.64
N GLY A 167 -18.61 -25.64 -43.75
CA GLY A 167 -18.78 -26.81 -44.62
C GLY A 167 -17.48 -27.25 -45.29
N ASP A 168 -16.65 -26.30 -45.74
CA ASP A 168 -15.47 -26.58 -46.55
C ASP A 168 -14.35 -27.29 -45.78
N ASN A 169 -14.16 -26.99 -44.49
CA ASN A 169 -13.16 -27.69 -43.68
C ASN A 169 -13.58 -29.14 -43.37
N MET A 170 -14.87 -29.37 -43.12
CA MET A 170 -15.40 -30.70 -42.81
C MET A 170 -15.32 -31.64 -44.03
N VAL A 171 -15.58 -31.12 -45.22
CA VAL A 171 -15.38 -31.85 -46.49
C VAL A 171 -13.92 -32.26 -46.67
N ALA A 172 -12.97 -31.38 -46.35
CA ALA A 172 -11.54 -31.67 -46.48
C ALA A 172 -11.07 -32.76 -45.52
N ILE A 173 -11.52 -32.73 -44.25
CA ILE A 173 -11.25 -33.78 -43.26
C ILE A 173 -11.83 -35.12 -43.72
N GLY A 174 -13.07 -35.14 -44.20
CA GLY A 174 -13.73 -36.35 -44.69
C GLY A 174 -12.97 -37.01 -45.85
N LYS A 175 -12.46 -36.22 -46.81
CA LYS A 175 -11.68 -36.74 -47.95
C LYS A 175 -10.37 -37.40 -47.52
N LEU A 176 -9.68 -36.85 -46.53
CA LEU A 176 -8.43 -37.43 -46.00
C LEU A 176 -8.68 -38.76 -45.30
N LEU A 177 -9.74 -38.86 -44.49
CA LEU A 177 -10.14 -40.10 -43.82
C LEU A 177 -10.61 -41.17 -44.81
N LEU A 178 -11.37 -40.79 -45.83
CA LEU A 178 -11.80 -41.70 -46.90
C LEU A 178 -10.59 -42.25 -47.68
N THR A 179 -9.58 -41.40 -47.92
CA THR A 179 -8.32 -41.81 -48.55
C THR A 179 -7.60 -42.86 -47.70
N ALA A 180 -7.51 -42.67 -46.38
CA ALA A 180 -6.91 -43.64 -45.47
C ALA A 180 -7.58 -45.01 -45.51
N LEU A 181 -8.92 -45.04 -45.55
CA LEU A 181 -9.70 -46.28 -45.67
C LEU A 181 -9.48 -46.99 -47.01
N SER A 182 -9.33 -46.22 -48.10
CA SER A 182 -9.07 -46.81 -49.43
C SER A 182 -7.66 -47.42 -49.57
N LEU A 183 -6.69 -46.94 -48.80
CA LEU A 183 -5.30 -47.38 -48.85
C LEU A 183 -5.03 -48.66 -48.04
N SER A 184 -5.94 -49.07 -47.16
CA SER A 184 -5.78 -50.28 -46.35
C SER A 184 -7.09 -51.06 -46.20
N ALA A 185 -7.16 -52.21 -46.86
CA ALA A 185 -8.29 -53.14 -46.73
C ALA A 185 -8.45 -53.66 -45.28
N ALA A 186 -7.34 -53.78 -44.54
CA ALA A 186 -7.35 -54.18 -43.14
C ALA A 186 -8.00 -53.11 -42.25
N LEU A 187 -7.65 -51.82 -42.47
CA LEU A 187 -8.24 -50.69 -41.75
C LEU A 187 -9.73 -50.55 -42.10
N ALA A 188 -10.06 -50.66 -43.40
CA ALA A 188 -11.45 -50.62 -43.87
C ALA A 188 -12.32 -51.73 -43.27
N SER A 189 -11.76 -52.92 -43.04
CA SER A 189 -12.47 -54.04 -42.39
C SER A 189 -12.55 -53.94 -40.85
N SER A 190 -11.74 -53.07 -40.24
CA SER A 190 -11.68 -52.90 -38.77
C SER A 190 -12.59 -51.80 -38.24
N VAL A 191 -13.08 -50.93 -39.12
CA VAL A 191 -13.98 -49.82 -38.83
C VAL A 191 -15.42 -50.26 -39.07
N SER A 192 -16.37 -49.78 -38.25
CA SER A 192 -17.80 -50.08 -38.38
C SER A 192 -18.39 -49.59 -39.72
N ASP A 193 -19.38 -50.33 -40.24
CA ASP A 193 -20.12 -49.93 -41.47
C ASP A 193 -20.78 -48.54 -41.30
N GLU A 194 -21.20 -48.20 -40.07
CA GLU A 194 -21.78 -46.90 -39.70
C GLU A 194 -20.74 -45.77 -39.78
N LEU A 195 -19.53 -45.96 -39.23
CA LEU A 195 -18.46 -44.97 -39.32
C LEU A 195 -17.96 -44.81 -40.77
N GLN A 196 -17.90 -45.89 -41.56
CA GLN A 196 -17.52 -45.82 -42.98
C GLN A 196 -18.54 -45.01 -43.80
N THR A 197 -19.83 -45.19 -43.51
CA THR A 197 -20.92 -44.42 -44.14
C THR A 197 -20.88 -42.95 -43.72
N ALA A 198 -20.62 -42.68 -42.43
CA ALA A 198 -20.49 -41.32 -41.90
C ALA A 198 -19.28 -40.56 -42.49
N ILE A 199 -18.13 -41.22 -42.64
CA ILE A 199 -16.93 -40.63 -43.27
C ILE A 199 -17.21 -40.29 -44.75
N LYS A 200 -17.98 -41.12 -45.44
CA LYS A 200 -18.37 -40.85 -46.83
C LYS A 200 -19.29 -39.63 -46.92
N HIS A 201 -20.29 -39.51 -46.05
CA HIS A 201 -21.15 -38.32 -46.00
C HIS A 201 -20.39 -37.05 -45.59
N LEU A 202 -19.46 -37.15 -44.64
CA LEU A 202 -18.56 -36.06 -44.29
C LEU A 202 -17.73 -35.59 -45.49
N ALA A 203 -17.22 -36.51 -46.31
CA ALA A 203 -16.41 -36.21 -47.50
C ALA A 203 -17.22 -35.61 -48.67
N GLU A 204 -18.51 -35.92 -48.77
CA GLU A 204 -19.38 -35.49 -49.88
C GLU A 204 -20.16 -34.21 -49.57
N ALA A 205 -20.63 -34.04 -48.33
CA ALA A 205 -21.58 -32.97 -47.94
C ALA A 205 -21.13 -32.13 -46.74
N GLY A 206 -19.97 -32.40 -46.14
CA GLY A 206 -19.48 -31.67 -44.96
C GLY A 206 -20.31 -31.92 -43.69
N THR A 207 -21.19 -32.93 -43.72
CA THR A 207 -22.07 -33.26 -42.60
C THR A 207 -21.25 -33.78 -41.42
N PRO A 208 -21.38 -33.21 -40.22
CA PRO A 208 -20.59 -33.61 -39.05
C PRO A 208 -20.93 -35.05 -38.64
N VAL A 209 -19.88 -35.77 -38.22
CA VAL A 209 -19.97 -37.16 -37.73
C VAL A 209 -20.45 -37.15 -36.29
N ALA A 210 -21.30 -38.11 -35.92
CA ALA A 210 -21.78 -38.24 -34.54
C ALA A 210 -20.64 -38.48 -33.54
N GLU A 211 -20.78 -37.96 -32.32
CA GLU A 211 -19.70 -37.91 -31.32
C GLU A 211 -19.19 -39.30 -30.90
N ASP A 212 -20.08 -40.29 -30.81
CA ASP A 212 -19.77 -41.68 -30.55
C ASP A 212 -18.87 -42.31 -31.65
N LEU A 213 -19.11 -41.94 -32.90
CA LEU A 213 -18.31 -42.38 -34.05
C LEU A 213 -16.93 -41.70 -34.10
N THR A 214 -16.78 -40.49 -33.53
CA THR A 214 -15.46 -39.82 -33.43
C THR A 214 -14.52 -40.49 -32.41
N HIS A 215 -15.07 -41.13 -31.37
CA HIS A 215 -14.29 -41.94 -30.44
C HIS A 215 -13.78 -43.24 -31.08
N GLU A 216 -14.56 -43.86 -31.95
CA GLU A 216 -14.12 -45.01 -32.75
C GLU A 216 -12.95 -44.60 -33.66
N LEU A 217 -13.06 -43.45 -34.33
CA LEU A 217 -11.99 -42.88 -35.17
C LEU A 217 -10.69 -42.65 -34.39
N GLN A 218 -10.79 -42.15 -33.16
CA GLN A 218 -9.65 -41.91 -32.27
C GLN A 218 -8.91 -43.20 -31.89
N LYS A 219 -9.60 -44.33 -31.78
CA LYS A 219 -8.99 -45.63 -31.48
C LYS A 219 -8.15 -46.17 -32.64
N HIS A 220 -8.55 -45.85 -33.87
CA HIS A 220 -7.86 -46.29 -35.10
C HIS A 220 -6.81 -45.29 -35.59
N LEU A 221 -6.59 -44.19 -34.86
CA LEU A 221 -5.74 -43.09 -35.28
C LEU A 221 -4.26 -43.50 -35.51
N ALA A 222 -3.73 -44.41 -34.69
CA ALA A 222 -2.38 -44.95 -34.85
C ALA A 222 -2.23 -45.85 -36.08
N ASP A 223 -3.31 -46.49 -36.51
CA ASP A 223 -3.33 -47.30 -37.74
C ASP A 223 -3.55 -46.41 -38.97
N ILE A 224 -4.34 -45.34 -38.84
CA ILE A 224 -4.50 -44.28 -39.84
C ILE A 224 -3.17 -43.59 -40.14
N GLN A 225 -2.37 -43.24 -39.11
CA GLN A 225 -1.02 -42.67 -39.28
C GLN A 225 -0.09 -43.57 -40.09
N LYS A 226 -0.11 -44.88 -39.83
CA LYS A 226 0.76 -45.85 -40.52
C LYS A 226 0.41 -46.02 -42.00
N VAL A 227 -0.81 -45.68 -42.39
CA VAL A 227 -1.35 -45.93 -43.74
C VAL A 227 -1.34 -44.65 -44.59
N LEU A 228 -1.58 -43.48 -44.01
CA LEU A 228 -1.53 -42.20 -44.72
C LEU A 228 -0.07 -41.78 -45.01
N PRO A 229 0.21 -41.19 -46.18
CA PRO A 229 1.48 -40.50 -46.42
C PRO A 229 1.68 -39.35 -45.42
N ASP A 230 2.92 -39.11 -45.00
CA ASP A 230 3.26 -38.09 -43.98
C ASP A 230 2.64 -36.71 -44.28
N ALA A 231 2.65 -36.27 -45.54
CA ALA A 231 2.03 -35.00 -45.95
C ALA A 231 0.51 -34.96 -45.70
N ASN A 232 -0.21 -36.06 -45.93
CA ASN A 232 -1.66 -36.14 -45.72
C ASN A 232 -2.01 -36.35 -44.24
N TRP A 233 -1.12 -37.02 -43.49
CA TRP A 233 -1.24 -37.14 -42.04
C TRP A 233 -1.07 -35.78 -41.36
N GLU A 234 -0.08 -35.00 -41.81
CA GLU A 234 0.17 -33.64 -41.34
C GLU A 234 -0.99 -32.69 -41.67
N GLU A 235 -1.55 -32.81 -42.87
CA GLU A 235 -2.73 -32.04 -43.27
C GLU A 235 -3.97 -32.42 -42.43
N LEU A 236 -4.20 -33.71 -42.19
CA LEU A 236 -5.30 -34.19 -41.34
C LEU A 236 -5.15 -33.66 -39.91
N ARG A 237 -3.93 -33.72 -39.36
CA ARG A 237 -3.58 -33.22 -38.03
C ARG A 237 -3.83 -31.72 -37.91
N SER A 238 -3.37 -30.96 -38.90
CA SER A 238 -3.56 -29.50 -38.96
C SER A 238 -5.03 -29.12 -39.03
N ARG A 239 -5.81 -29.75 -39.93
CA ARG A 239 -7.24 -29.45 -40.11
C ARG A 239 -8.11 -29.85 -38.94
N CYS A 240 -7.81 -30.98 -38.30
CA CYS A 240 -8.47 -31.39 -37.06
C CYS A 240 -8.17 -30.41 -35.92
N GLY A 241 -6.92 -29.94 -35.79
CA GLY A 241 -6.52 -28.92 -34.82
C GLY A 241 -7.13 -27.53 -35.07
N GLN A 242 -7.41 -27.19 -36.34
CA GLN A 242 -8.04 -25.93 -36.75
C GLN A 242 -9.57 -25.95 -36.74
N SER A 243 -10.20 -27.09 -36.44
CA SER A 243 -11.66 -27.22 -36.44
C SER A 243 -12.31 -26.46 -35.28
N LEU A 244 -13.49 -25.85 -35.51
CA LEU A 244 -14.27 -25.11 -34.49
C LEU A 244 -15.01 -26.04 -33.50
N THR A 245 -15.14 -27.31 -33.85
CA THR A 245 -15.84 -28.32 -33.05
C THR A 245 -14.88 -29.06 -32.13
N SER A 246 -15.23 -29.12 -30.84
CA SER A 246 -14.39 -29.65 -29.74
C SER A 246 -13.92 -31.10 -29.95
N HIS A 247 -14.74 -31.95 -30.57
CA HIS A 247 -14.41 -33.36 -30.82
C HIS A 247 -13.32 -33.53 -31.89
N TRP A 248 -13.27 -32.68 -32.92
CA TRP A 248 -12.21 -32.72 -33.94
C TRP A 248 -10.89 -32.14 -33.41
N GLN A 249 -10.94 -31.12 -32.55
CA GLN A 249 -9.75 -30.64 -31.84
C GLN A 249 -9.18 -31.70 -30.90
N ALA A 250 -10.04 -32.45 -30.19
CA ALA A 250 -9.63 -33.57 -29.34
C ALA A 250 -8.97 -34.68 -30.17
N LEU A 251 -9.43 -34.92 -31.40
CA LEU A 251 -8.81 -35.84 -32.34
C LEU A 251 -7.42 -35.35 -32.78
N GLY A 252 -7.25 -34.04 -33.06
CA GLY A 252 -5.97 -33.43 -33.38
C GLY A 252 -4.96 -33.55 -32.23
N ALA A 253 -5.39 -33.26 -30.99
CA ALA A 253 -4.56 -33.43 -29.80
C ALA A 253 -4.20 -34.90 -29.51
N ALA A 254 -5.07 -35.84 -29.91
CA ALA A 254 -4.75 -37.27 -29.86
C ALA A 254 -3.70 -37.65 -30.91
N ALA A 255 -3.77 -37.08 -32.12
CA ALA A 255 -2.78 -37.26 -33.18
C ALA A 255 -1.38 -36.84 -32.74
N ASP A 256 -1.27 -35.69 -32.06
CA ASP A 256 0.00 -35.18 -31.54
C ASP A 256 0.66 -36.15 -30.54
N LYS A 257 -0.12 -36.90 -29.77
CA LYS A 257 0.38 -37.89 -28.80
C LYS A 257 0.92 -39.16 -29.46
N VAL A 258 0.45 -39.53 -30.65
CA VAL A 258 0.92 -40.74 -31.36
C VAL A 258 2.31 -40.51 -31.99
N THR A 259 2.68 -39.26 -32.29
CA THR A 259 3.95 -38.86 -32.93
C THR A 259 5.19 -38.80 -32.02
N ALA A 260 5.09 -39.04 -30.71
CA ALA A 260 6.23 -38.93 -29.78
C ALA A 260 6.97 -40.29 -29.56
N PRO A 261 8.31 -40.37 -29.71
CA PRO A 261 9.05 -41.63 -29.51
C PRO A 261 9.13 -42.02 -28.02
N ALA A 262 8.57 -43.18 -27.68
CA ALA A 262 8.62 -43.77 -26.34
C ALA A 262 10.01 -44.36 -26.05
N THR A 263 10.75 -43.79 -25.09
CA THR A 263 12.02 -44.34 -24.61
C THR A 263 11.89 -44.78 -23.15
N THR A 264 12.35 -46.01 -22.88
CA THR A 264 12.17 -46.84 -21.68
C THR A 264 12.83 -46.30 -20.40
N ALA A 265 12.06 -46.27 -19.30
CA ALA A 265 12.30 -45.60 -18.02
C ALA A 265 13.34 -46.21 -17.05
N VAL A 266 14.24 -47.10 -17.47
CA VAL A 266 15.22 -47.74 -16.56
C VAL A 266 16.67 -47.27 -16.81
N GLY A 267 16.98 -46.71 -17.98
CA GLY A 267 18.30 -46.12 -18.26
C GLY A 267 18.50 -44.69 -17.74
N MET A 268 17.42 -43.96 -17.46
CA MET A 268 17.49 -42.52 -17.12
C MET A 268 18.05 -42.24 -15.71
N VAL A 269 17.78 -43.12 -14.73
CA VAL A 269 18.22 -42.91 -13.33
C VAL A 269 19.74 -42.98 -13.17
N GLN A 270 20.43 -43.77 -14.00
CA GLN A 270 21.89 -43.92 -13.96
C GLN A 270 22.64 -42.83 -14.74
N VAL A 271 22.01 -42.25 -15.76
CA VAL A 271 22.54 -41.11 -16.51
C VAL A 271 22.37 -39.81 -15.71
N ALA A 272 21.19 -39.59 -15.11
CA ALA A 272 20.93 -38.41 -14.27
C ALA A 272 21.84 -38.34 -13.02
N ALA A 273 22.14 -39.47 -12.38
CA ALA A 273 23.06 -39.50 -11.24
C ALA A 273 24.50 -39.09 -11.62
N ASN A 274 24.99 -39.48 -12.81
CA ASN A 274 26.32 -39.08 -13.28
C ASN A 274 26.36 -37.59 -13.68
N GLU A 275 25.27 -37.04 -14.21
CA GLU A 275 25.14 -35.61 -14.51
C GLU A 275 25.17 -34.74 -13.23
N VAL A 276 24.72 -35.27 -12.08
CA VAL A 276 24.73 -34.57 -10.80
C VAL A 276 26.10 -34.56 -10.12
N PHE A 277 26.73 -35.72 -9.95
CA PHE A 277 28.00 -35.83 -9.22
C PHE A 277 29.23 -35.43 -10.07
N ASP A 278 29.17 -35.62 -11.40
CA ASP A 278 30.26 -35.33 -12.34
C ASP A 278 29.85 -34.26 -13.38
N SER A 279 29.16 -33.21 -12.93
CA SER A 279 28.62 -32.16 -13.81
C SER A 279 29.70 -31.49 -14.67
N PRO A 280 29.54 -31.43 -16.01
CA PRO A 280 30.47 -30.70 -16.89
C PRO A 280 30.44 -29.19 -16.61
N LEU A 281 29.31 -28.67 -16.13
CA LEU A 281 29.17 -27.27 -15.74
C LEU A 281 30.04 -26.95 -14.52
N ALA A 282 30.09 -27.84 -13.52
CA ALA A 282 30.98 -27.69 -12.36
C ALA A 282 32.47 -27.58 -12.78
N LYS A 283 32.88 -28.39 -13.77
CA LYS A 283 34.24 -28.30 -14.36
C LYS A 283 34.44 -26.97 -15.08
N ALA A 284 33.47 -26.53 -15.88
CA ALA A 284 33.51 -25.23 -16.53
C ALA A 284 33.61 -24.07 -15.53
N ILE A 285 32.90 -24.13 -14.38
CA ILE A 285 33.03 -23.14 -13.30
C ILE A 285 34.46 -23.12 -12.74
N THR A 286 35.04 -24.30 -12.53
CA THR A 286 36.40 -24.43 -12.01
C THR A 286 37.44 -23.90 -13.00
N ASP A 287 37.26 -24.15 -14.29
CA ASP A 287 38.21 -23.80 -15.35
C ASP A 287 38.13 -22.32 -15.76
N GLN A 288 36.91 -21.77 -15.86
CA GLN A 288 36.68 -20.40 -16.32
C GLN A 288 36.72 -19.37 -15.18
N GLY A 289 36.40 -19.79 -13.95
CA GLY A 289 36.30 -18.92 -12.79
C GLY A 289 35.15 -17.92 -12.88
N PHE A 290 35.11 -16.96 -11.95
CA PHE A 290 34.14 -15.86 -11.94
C PHE A 290 34.84 -14.52 -12.13
N THR A 291 35.32 -14.27 -13.35
CA THR A 291 35.93 -12.98 -13.71
C THR A 291 34.86 -11.89 -13.80
N GLY A 292 35.15 -10.67 -13.34
CA GLY A 292 34.22 -9.52 -13.42
C GLY A 292 33.20 -9.38 -12.29
N LEU A 293 33.23 -10.21 -11.24
CA LEU A 293 32.40 -10.04 -10.03
C LEU A 293 33.11 -9.17 -8.96
N GLU A 294 33.61 -8.00 -9.36
CA GLU A 294 34.28 -7.05 -8.45
C GLU A 294 33.29 -6.00 -7.89
N GLY A 295 33.72 -5.13 -6.98
CA GLY A 295 32.87 -4.04 -6.47
C GLY A 295 31.59 -4.51 -5.75
N ALA A 296 30.43 -3.96 -6.14
CA ALA A 296 29.13 -4.28 -5.55
C ALA A 296 28.68 -5.73 -5.85
N LEU A 297 29.06 -6.28 -7.01
CA LEU A 297 28.85 -7.68 -7.40
C LEU A 297 29.67 -8.64 -6.52
N GLY A 298 30.75 -8.14 -5.94
CA GLY A 298 31.57 -8.81 -4.93
C GLY A 298 31.05 -8.68 -3.49
N GLN A 299 29.91 -8.03 -3.22
CA GLN A 299 29.35 -7.87 -1.87
C GLN A 299 28.32 -8.96 -1.53
N SER A 300 28.24 -9.36 -0.25
CA SER A 300 27.31 -10.44 0.15
C SER A 300 25.87 -9.94 0.00
N ARG A 301 24.92 -10.85 -0.26
CA ARG A 301 23.50 -10.50 -0.39
C ARG A 301 23.03 -9.61 0.77
N ASP A 302 23.39 -9.97 1.99
CA ASP A 302 23.00 -9.21 3.19
C ASP A 302 23.67 -7.83 3.20
N ALA A 303 24.91 -7.70 2.72
CA ALA A 303 25.58 -6.40 2.58
C ALA A 303 24.94 -5.53 1.48
N VAL A 304 24.61 -6.11 0.32
CA VAL A 304 23.92 -5.43 -0.78
C VAL A 304 22.54 -4.96 -0.35
N ASN A 305 21.75 -5.81 0.32
CA ASN A 305 20.44 -5.43 0.84
C ASN A 305 20.56 -4.28 1.86
N VAL A 306 21.53 -4.34 2.77
CA VAL A 306 21.77 -3.24 3.73
C VAL A 306 22.25 -1.96 3.05
N ALA A 307 23.07 -2.06 2.02
CA ALA A 307 23.55 -0.90 1.24
C ALA A 307 22.41 -0.28 0.42
N LEU A 308 21.56 -1.11 -0.19
CA LEU A 308 20.37 -0.69 -0.91
C LEU A 308 19.36 -0.02 0.04
N ASP A 309 19.11 -0.62 1.21
CA ASP A 309 18.28 -0.02 2.26
C ASP A 309 18.87 1.31 2.77
N ALA A 310 20.20 1.41 2.89
CA ALA A 310 20.86 2.66 3.26
C ALA A 310 20.77 3.74 2.16
N ALA A 311 20.85 3.34 0.88
CA ALA A 311 20.67 4.23 -0.27
C ALA A 311 19.23 4.73 -0.37
N ARG A 312 18.25 3.87 -0.04
CA ARG A 312 16.81 4.20 0.04
C ARG A 312 16.48 5.15 1.20
N ASP A 313 17.14 4.99 2.35
CA ASP A 313 16.82 5.70 3.59
C ASP A 313 17.25 7.18 3.64
N GLY A 314 18.06 7.67 2.70
CA GLY A 314 18.42 9.09 2.57
C GLY A 314 18.98 9.76 3.84
N GLY A 315 19.57 9.00 4.77
CA GLY A 315 20.13 9.49 6.03
C GLY A 315 19.11 10.09 7.02
N THR A 316 17.99 9.40 7.28
CA THR A 316 17.08 9.74 8.38
C THR A 316 17.54 9.17 9.73
N ALA A 317 17.30 9.90 10.82
CA ALA A 317 17.97 9.66 12.11
C ALA A 317 17.49 8.40 12.85
N LEU A 318 16.31 7.84 12.57
CA LEU A 318 15.85 6.62 13.25
C LEU A 318 16.49 5.38 12.64
N SER A 319 16.58 5.29 11.30
CA SER A 319 17.37 4.25 10.66
C SER A 319 18.84 4.54 10.79
N ALA A 320 19.32 5.79 10.79
CA ALA A 320 20.72 6.13 11.04
C ALA A 320 21.13 5.96 12.51
N PHE A 321 20.25 6.14 13.50
CA PHE A 321 20.53 5.88 14.92
C PHE A 321 20.32 4.39 15.25
N ALA A 322 19.30 3.71 14.72
CA ALA A 322 19.19 2.26 14.84
C ALA A 322 20.28 1.54 14.05
N SER A 323 20.65 2.02 12.86
CA SER A 323 21.80 1.53 12.09
C SER A 323 23.13 1.97 12.70
N CYS A 324 23.24 3.14 13.32
CA CYS A 324 24.43 3.53 14.08
C CYS A 324 24.54 2.72 15.37
N LEU A 325 23.44 2.45 16.11
CA LEU A 325 23.41 1.58 17.28
C LEU A 325 23.76 0.13 16.90
N THR A 326 23.16 -0.41 15.84
CA THR A 326 23.50 -1.76 15.33
C THR A 326 24.90 -1.83 14.72
N ARG A 327 25.39 -0.77 14.04
CA ARG A 327 26.80 -0.64 13.56
C ARG A 327 27.80 -0.44 14.71
N SER A 328 27.39 0.19 15.81
CA SER A 328 28.18 0.34 17.05
C SER A 328 28.02 -0.84 18.01
N GLY A 329 27.21 -1.84 17.64
CA GLY A 329 27.03 -3.08 18.38
C GLY A 329 26.12 -2.96 19.62
N LEU A 330 25.37 -1.88 19.79
CA LEU A 330 24.43 -1.66 20.90
C LEU A 330 23.08 -2.38 20.69
N PRO A 331 22.35 -2.75 21.77
CA PRO A 331 21.10 -3.48 21.67
C PRO A 331 19.97 -2.67 21.02
N PRO A 332 18.98 -3.33 20.40
CA PRO A 332 17.82 -2.66 19.79
C PRO A 332 17.08 -1.76 20.79
N LEU A 333 16.69 -0.55 20.36
CA LEU A 333 16.03 0.45 21.20
C LEU A 333 14.78 -0.09 21.91
N LEU A 334 14.00 -0.95 21.23
CA LEU A 334 12.83 -1.61 21.82
C LEU A 334 13.17 -2.45 23.07
N ARG A 335 14.31 -3.16 23.08
CA ARG A 335 14.73 -3.97 24.23
C ARG A 335 15.17 -3.10 25.42
N VAL A 336 15.75 -1.95 25.14
CA VAL A 336 16.08 -0.95 26.17
C VAL A 336 14.80 -0.38 26.78
N GLU A 337 13.77 -0.11 25.96
CA GLU A 337 12.47 0.33 26.44
C GLU A 337 11.76 -0.71 27.31
N ILE A 338 11.81 -2.00 26.94
CA ILE A 338 11.30 -3.12 27.77
C ILE A 338 11.98 -3.13 29.14
N ALA A 339 13.32 -3.05 29.17
CA ALA A 339 14.07 -2.99 30.42
C ALA A 339 13.69 -1.78 31.28
N ARG A 340 13.61 -0.59 30.67
CA ARG A 340 13.17 0.65 31.34
C ARG A 340 11.78 0.49 31.95
N ASP A 341 10.84 -0.09 31.22
CA ASP A 341 9.46 -0.25 31.67
C ASP A 341 9.34 -1.22 32.86
N PHE A 342 10.18 -2.26 32.89
CA PHE A 342 10.36 -3.11 34.07
C PHE A 342 10.87 -2.29 35.27
N PHE A 343 11.97 -1.55 35.12
CA PHE A 343 12.55 -0.75 36.21
C PHE A 343 11.57 0.29 36.76
N GLN A 344 10.83 0.98 35.89
CA GLN A 344 9.80 1.94 36.27
C GLN A 344 8.68 1.30 37.10
N THR A 345 8.24 0.10 36.73
CA THR A 345 7.16 -0.59 37.44
C THR A 345 7.63 -1.12 38.80
N VAL A 346 8.83 -1.67 38.87
CA VAL A 346 9.42 -2.18 40.12
C VAL A 346 9.75 -1.04 41.08
N GLY A 347 10.30 0.08 40.59
CA GLY A 347 10.53 1.28 41.39
C GLY A 347 9.22 1.84 42.00
N LEU A 348 8.12 1.77 41.24
CA LEU A 348 6.79 2.13 41.74
C LEU A 348 6.37 1.24 42.92
N PHE A 349 6.57 -0.07 42.85
CA PHE A 349 6.25 -1.00 43.95
C PHE A 349 7.16 -0.82 45.18
N PHE A 350 8.47 -0.61 44.98
CA PHE A 350 9.39 -0.38 46.10
C PHE A 350 9.02 0.88 46.87
N ALA A 351 8.72 1.97 46.15
CA ALA A 351 8.38 3.22 46.78
C ALA A 351 6.97 3.23 47.41
N GLY A 352 6.02 2.46 46.85
CA GLY A 352 4.62 2.45 47.32
C GLY A 352 4.28 1.37 48.36
N LEU A 353 4.96 0.21 48.33
CA LEU A 353 4.58 -0.97 49.13
C LEU A 353 5.68 -1.44 50.10
N TYR A 354 6.96 -1.16 49.84
CA TYR A 354 8.08 -1.68 50.65
C TYR A 354 8.58 -0.73 51.74
N ALA A 355 8.05 0.49 51.86
CA ALA A 355 8.46 1.41 52.92
C ALA A 355 8.40 0.79 54.34
N PRO A 356 7.34 0.03 54.73
CA PRO A 356 7.29 -0.62 56.05
C PRO A 356 8.32 -1.74 56.23
N VAL A 357 8.69 -2.44 55.15
CA VAL A 357 9.70 -3.51 55.16
C VAL A 357 11.07 -2.94 55.44
N LEU A 358 11.42 -1.85 54.75
CA LEU A 358 12.72 -1.21 54.88
C LEU A 358 12.88 -0.57 56.26
N ASP A 359 11.85 0.11 56.76
CA ASP A 359 11.81 0.68 58.11
C ASP A 359 11.90 -0.39 59.22
N PHE A 360 11.28 -1.58 59.02
CA PHE A 360 11.44 -2.72 59.93
C PHE A 360 12.89 -3.20 60.02
N PHE A 361 13.57 -3.38 58.88
CA PHE A 361 14.96 -3.84 58.86
C PHE A 361 15.93 -2.80 59.44
N GLU A 362 15.65 -1.51 59.22
CA GLU A 362 16.42 -0.40 59.79
C GLU A 362 16.29 -0.35 61.33
N ARG A 363 15.08 -0.53 61.87
CA ARG A 363 14.83 -0.52 63.32
C ARG A 363 15.38 -1.75 64.07
N GLN A 364 15.46 -2.91 63.42
CA GLN A 364 15.95 -4.14 64.06
C GLN A 364 17.46 -4.38 63.94
N HIS A 365 18.23 -3.48 63.31
CA HIS A 365 19.69 -3.64 63.09
C HIS A 365 20.06 -5.02 62.50
N VAL A 366 19.21 -5.61 61.66
CA VAL A 366 19.48 -6.91 61.05
C VAL A 366 20.47 -6.70 59.90
N ILE A 367 21.77 -6.79 60.18
CA ILE A 367 22.83 -6.78 59.16
C ILE A 367 22.73 -8.07 58.34
N SER A 368 21.79 -8.11 57.41
CA SER A 368 21.66 -9.18 56.43
C SER A 368 22.10 -8.66 55.06
N ALA A 369 22.81 -9.49 54.31
CA ALA A 369 23.14 -9.22 52.90
C ALA A 369 21.89 -8.87 52.06
N ALA A 370 20.71 -9.35 52.48
CA ALA A 370 19.42 -9.04 51.86
C ALA A 370 19.01 -7.57 52.00
N GLN A 371 19.24 -6.92 53.15
CA GLN A 371 18.92 -5.48 53.33
C GLN A 371 19.83 -4.59 52.46
N SER A 372 21.13 -4.86 52.46
CA SER A 372 22.08 -4.13 51.60
C SER A 372 21.75 -4.30 50.12
N LEU A 373 21.36 -5.51 49.71
CA LEU A 373 20.97 -5.80 48.34
C LEU A 373 19.62 -5.17 47.96
N LEU A 374 18.60 -5.18 48.84
CA LEU A 374 17.31 -4.52 48.57
C LEU A 374 17.45 -2.99 48.47
N ASN A 375 18.27 -2.38 49.34
CA ASN A 375 18.59 -0.95 49.25
C ASN A 375 19.40 -0.63 47.99
N GLY A 376 20.37 -1.47 47.63
CA GLY A 376 21.13 -1.35 46.38
C GLY A 376 20.24 -1.52 45.14
N LEU A 377 19.30 -2.47 45.14
CA LEU A 377 18.32 -2.66 44.08
C LEU A 377 17.37 -1.47 43.97
N ARG A 378 16.87 -0.94 45.09
CA ARG A 378 16.04 0.28 45.11
C ARG A 378 16.78 1.47 44.48
N GLY A 379 18.02 1.74 44.92
CA GLY A 379 18.84 2.82 44.37
C GLY A 379 19.14 2.64 42.88
N ALA A 380 19.53 1.42 42.47
CA ALA A 380 19.81 1.12 41.07
C ALA A 380 18.56 1.25 40.18
N TYR A 381 17.39 0.82 40.66
CA TYR A 381 16.14 0.92 39.90
C TYR A 381 15.62 2.35 39.83
N ASP A 382 15.81 3.17 40.86
CA ASP A 382 15.47 4.59 40.80
C ASP A 382 16.34 5.32 39.75
N VAL A 383 17.65 5.06 39.71
CA VAL A 383 18.55 5.61 38.68
C VAL A 383 18.17 5.12 37.27
N MET A 384 17.95 3.82 37.10
CA MET A 384 17.66 3.20 35.80
C MET A 384 16.24 3.49 35.28
N ALA A 385 15.30 3.83 36.15
CA ALA A 385 13.96 4.31 35.79
C ALA A 385 13.95 5.76 35.28
N VAL A 386 15.12 6.41 35.18
CA VAL A 386 15.27 7.84 34.89
C VAL A 386 14.55 8.67 35.95
N ASN A 387 14.63 8.26 37.23
CA ASN A 387 14.28 9.13 38.32
C ASN A 387 15.44 10.13 38.48
N VAL A 388 15.38 11.22 37.72
CA VAL A 388 16.38 12.31 37.68
C VAL A 388 16.80 12.75 39.08
N LEU A 389 15.94 12.55 40.08
CA LEU A 389 16.21 12.87 41.46
C LEU A 389 17.19 11.94 42.17
N ALA A 390 17.23 10.63 41.89
CA ALA A 390 18.19 9.73 42.54
C ALA A 390 19.63 10.12 42.16
N LEU A 391 19.83 10.52 40.90
CA LEU A 391 21.10 11.05 40.38
C LEU A 391 21.45 12.41 41.04
N ILE A 392 20.44 13.26 41.24
CA ILE A 392 20.59 14.55 41.92
C ILE A 392 20.91 14.34 43.41
N GLN A 393 20.33 13.33 44.06
CA GLN A 393 20.44 13.08 45.50
C GLN A 393 21.82 12.50 45.89
N GLU A 394 22.43 11.67 45.02
CA GLU A 394 23.84 11.29 45.14
C GLU A 394 24.79 12.48 44.96
N VAL A 395 24.45 13.45 44.09
CA VAL A 395 25.26 14.66 43.85
C VAL A 395 25.02 15.75 44.91
N SER A 396 23.83 15.78 45.54
CA SER A 396 23.42 16.84 46.47
C SER A 396 23.84 16.60 47.93
N GLN A 397 24.50 15.48 48.24
CA GLN A 397 25.00 15.16 49.59
C GLN A 397 25.95 16.23 50.18
N HIS A 398 26.28 17.29 49.45
CA HIS A 398 27.23 18.31 49.87
C HIS A 398 26.76 19.76 50.08
N ARG A 399 25.59 20.26 49.61
CA ARG A 399 25.14 21.66 49.90
C ARG A 399 23.63 21.90 49.72
N ALA A 400 22.99 22.69 50.60
CA ALA A 400 21.59 23.12 50.49
C ALA A 400 21.28 23.91 49.19
N LEU A 401 22.22 24.70 48.69
CA LEU A 401 22.10 25.43 47.40
C LEU A 401 21.97 24.50 46.19
N MET A 402 22.53 23.28 46.26
CA MET A 402 22.44 22.30 45.17
C MET A 402 21.04 21.68 45.08
N VAL A 403 20.32 21.60 46.20
CA VAL A 403 18.94 21.11 46.24
C VAL A 403 17.98 22.11 45.60
N ASP A 404 18.11 23.41 45.88
CA ASP A 404 17.31 24.45 45.23
C ASP A 404 17.57 24.50 43.71
N ALA A 405 18.84 24.43 43.29
CA ALA A 405 19.19 24.36 41.87
C ALA A 405 18.61 23.12 41.17
N ALA A 406 18.59 21.98 41.87
CA ALA A 406 18.04 20.73 41.37
C ALA A 406 16.51 20.75 41.21
N VAL A 407 15.77 21.34 42.16
CA VAL A 407 14.31 21.51 42.07
C VAL A 407 13.96 22.41 40.88
N ILE A 408 14.70 23.51 40.70
CA ILE A 408 14.51 24.41 39.56
C ILE A 408 14.78 23.67 38.25
N LEU A 409 15.88 22.93 38.15
CA LEU A 409 16.21 22.13 36.96
C LEU A 409 15.12 21.10 36.64
N LEU A 410 14.56 20.44 37.66
CA LEU A 410 13.46 19.48 37.52
C LEU A 410 12.19 20.15 36.98
N LEU A 411 11.79 21.30 37.53
CA LEU A 411 10.61 22.05 37.07
C LEU A 411 10.81 22.57 35.64
N VAL A 412 12.01 23.03 35.30
CA VAL A 412 12.37 23.45 33.92
C VAL A 412 12.28 22.27 32.96
N ALA A 413 12.80 21.09 33.35
CA ALA A 413 12.72 19.89 32.53
C ALA A 413 11.27 19.44 32.30
N ILE A 414 10.43 19.44 33.35
CA ILE A 414 9.00 19.13 33.23
C ILE A 414 8.29 20.15 32.32
N GLY A 415 8.56 21.44 32.52
CA GLY A 415 8.00 22.51 31.68
C GLY A 415 8.40 22.36 30.21
N ALA A 416 9.65 22.02 29.93
CA ALA A 416 10.14 21.77 28.57
C ALA A 416 9.45 20.56 27.91
N VAL A 417 9.28 19.46 28.64
CA VAL A 417 8.57 18.27 28.14
C VAL A 417 7.09 18.58 27.88
N TYR A 418 6.43 19.31 28.79
CA TYR A 418 5.02 19.67 28.63
C TYR A 418 4.80 20.64 27.46
N ALA A 419 5.65 21.67 27.32
CA ALA A 419 5.60 22.58 26.17
C ALA A 419 5.82 21.83 24.84
N SER A 420 6.76 20.89 24.83
CA SER A 420 7.01 20.02 23.67
C SER A 420 5.80 19.12 23.36
N PHE A 421 5.12 18.60 24.37
CA PHE A 421 3.89 17.83 24.22
C PHE A 421 2.73 18.67 23.67
N LEU A 422 2.52 19.90 24.16
CA LEU A 422 1.48 20.78 23.62
C LEU A 422 1.75 21.09 22.15
N TRP A 423 3.00 21.42 21.82
CA TRP A 423 3.42 21.61 20.44
C TRP A 423 3.14 20.36 19.59
N PHE A 424 3.44 19.16 20.10
CA PHE A 424 3.10 17.89 19.48
C PHE A 424 1.59 17.72 19.28
N ALA A 425 0.77 17.92 20.32
CA ALA A 425 -0.67 17.67 20.29
C ALA A 425 -1.41 18.60 19.32
N PHE A 426 -0.98 19.86 19.19
CA PHE A 426 -1.54 20.79 18.21
C PHE A 426 -0.99 20.56 16.80
N SER A 427 0.33 20.34 16.67
CA SER A 427 0.96 20.16 15.36
C SER A 427 0.61 18.82 14.71
N ALA A 428 0.49 17.74 15.49
CA ALA A 428 0.21 16.39 14.98
C ALA A 428 -1.19 16.26 14.36
N ARG A 429 -2.16 17.08 14.78
CA ARG A 429 -3.53 17.05 14.23
C ARG A 429 -3.58 17.31 12.72
N HIS A 430 -2.61 18.06 12.21
CA HIS A 430 -2.50 18.48 10.82
C HIS A 430 -1.40 17.74 10.06
N LEU A 431 -0.81 16.69 10.64
CA LEU A 431 0.21 15.89 9.96
C LEU A 431 -0.43 14.78 9.11
N HIS A 432 0.35 14.33 8.12
CA HIS A 432 0.00 13.33 7.13
C HIS A 432 -0.62 12.05 7.72
N ARG A 433 -1.61 11.47 7.02
CA ARG A 433 -2.25 10.19 7.37
C ARG A 433 -2.23 9.25 6.16
N ARG A 434 -2.10 7.95 6.40
CA ARG A 434 -2.09 6.95 5.32
C ARG A 434 -3.44 6.86 4.58
N ALA A 435 -4.56 7.02 5.30
CA ALA A 435 -5.88 7.04 4.67
C ALA A 435 -6.04 8.19 3.68
N ASP A 436 -5.34 9.31 3.91
CA ASP A 436 -5.35 10.44 2.98
C ASP A 436 -4.58 10.08 1.68
N GLU A 437 -3.64 9.13 1.69
CA GLU A 437 -2.90 8.75 0.47
C GLU A 437 -3.80 8.20 -0.63
N VAL A 438 -4.81 7.39 -0.27
CA VAL A 438 -5.75 6.84 -1.26
C VAL A 438 -6.74 7.90 -1.72
N ARG A 439 -7.22 8.79 -0.85
CA ARG A 439 -8.12 9.88 -1.25
C ARG A 439 -7.43 10.94 -2.11
N GLN A 440 -6.21 11.30 -1.75
CA GLN A 440 -5.47 12.38 -2.40
C GLN A 440 -4.80 11.92 -3.71
N GLY A 441 -4.56 10.61 -3.88
CA GLY A 441 -3.99 10.02 -5.09
C GLY A 441 -2.59 10.56 -5.38
N HIS A 442 -2.34 11.03 -6.60
CA HIS A 442 -1.02 11.58 -7.01
C HIS A 442 -0.61 12.84 -6.24
N GLU A 443 -1.55 13.53 -5.61
CA GLU A 443 -1.32 14.75 -4.83
C GLU A 443 -1.09 14.44 -3.33
N ALA A 444 -1.08 13.16 -2.95
CA ALA A 444 -0.83 12.72 -1.58
C ALA A 444 0.58 13.09 -1.10
N THR A 445 0.68 13.70 0.08
CA THR A 445 1.98 14.04 0.67
C THR A 445 2.53 12.88 1.49
N THR A 446 3.24 11.93 0.89
CA THR A 446 3.79 10.80 1.66
C THR A 446 4.72 11.21 2.81
N TRP A 447 4.89 10.34 3.81
CA TRP A 447 5.87 10.57 4.89
C TRP A 447 7.28 10.79 4.37
N ALA A 448 7.65 10.14 3.26
CA ALA A 448 8.93 10.35 2.58
C ALA A 448 9.05 11.79 2.05
N ALA A 449 8.02 12.29 1.36
CA ALA A 449 7.98 13.66 0.86
C ALA A 449 7.99 14.70 2.00
N LEU A 450 7.25 14.44 3.08
CA LEU A 450 7.19 15.32 4.25
C LEU A 450 8.52 15.32 5.02
N ALA A 451 9.17 14.16 5.17
CA ALA A 451 10.50 14.06 5.78
C ALA A 451 11.58 14.73 4.92
N ALA A 452 11.44 14.73 3.59
CA ALA A 452 12.32 15.48 2.70
C ALA A 452 12.15 17.00 2.87
N LYS A 453 10.90 17.49 2.93
CA LYS A 453 10.58 18.93 3.05
C LYS A 453 10.79 19.49 4.46
N GLN A 454 10.47 18.71 5.50
CA GLN A 454 10.46 19.13 6.91
C GLN A 454 11.23 18.15 7.82
N LYS A 455 12.48 17.83 7.41
CA LYS A 455 13.34 16.85 8.08
C LYS A 455 13.47 17.03 9.60
N MET A 456 13.71 18.26 10.06
CA MET A 456 13.84 18.56 11.50
C MET A 456 12.52 18.39 12.26
N ARG A 457 11.39 18.71 11.62
CA ARG A 457 10.07 18.61 12.26
C ARG A 457 9.70 17.14 12.50
N VAL A 458 9.83 16.28 11.48
CA VAL A 458 9.57 14.83 11.59
C VAL A 458 10.48 14.17 12.62
N ARG A 459 11.75 14.58 12.67
CA ARG A 459 12.70 14.13 13.71
C ARG A 459 12.26 14.53 15.11
N LEU A 460 11.88 15.79 15.30
CA LEU A 460 11.44 16.31 16.59
C LEU A 460 10.20 15.56 17.11
N PHE A 461 9.25 15.21 16.24
CA PHE A 461 8.09 14.38 16.61
C PHE A 461 8.48 13.07 17.29
N THR A 462 9.44 12.35 16.70
CA THR A 462 9.93 11.08 17.29
C THR A 462 10.54 11.32 18.67
N TYR A 463 11.41 12.33 18.81
CA TYR A 463 12.08 12.61 20.08
C TYR A 463 11.10 13.02 21.16
N VAL A 464 10.10 13.84 20.81
CA VAL A 464 9.05 14.25 21.75
C VAL A 464 8.22 13.06 22.20
N ILE A 465 7.82 12.16 21.30
CA ILE A 465 7.09 10.94 21.67
C ILE A 465 7.92 10.09 22.66
N THR A 466 9.18 9.82 22.35
CA THR A 466 10.06 9.01 23.23
C THR A 466 10.28 9.68 24.60
N ALA A 467 10.45 11.01 24.63
CA ALA A 467 10.58 11.76 25.87
C ALA A 467 9.28 11.73 26.69
N CYS A 468 8.12 11.95 26.07
CA CYS A 468 6.82 11.87 26.73
C CYS A 468 6.57 10.47 27.31
N LEU A 469 6.88 9.39 26.58
CA LEU A 469 6.76 8.01 27.06
C LEU A 469 7.68 7.73 28.27
N THR A 470 8.88 8.29 28.27
CA THR A 470 9.87 8.09 29.34
C THR A 470 9.44 8.81 30.63
N VAL A 471 8.95 10.05 30.51
CA VAL A 471 8.57 10.91 31.64
C VAL A 471 7.13 10.65 32.11
N TYR A 472 6.31 9.93 31.34
CA TYR A 472 4.89 9.69 31.64
C TYR A 472 4.64 9.24 33.08
N LEU A 473 5.19 8.09 33.48
CA LEU A 473 4.94 7.53 34.81
C LEU A 473 5.51 8.38 35.96
N PRO A 474 6.79 8.83 35.92
CA PRO A 474 7.33 9.71 36.96
C PRO A 474 6.51 10.99 37.15
N LEU A 475 6.09 11.63 36.05
CA LEU A 475 5.34 12.88 36.10
C LEU A 475 3.90 12.66 36.58
N THR A 476 3.20 11.65 36.07
CA THR A 476 1.85 11.31 36.54
C THR A 476 1.84 11.02 38.04
N ARG A 477 2.82 10.25 38.54
CA ARG A 477 2.96 9.98 39.97
C ARG A 477 3.20 11.25 40.77
N LEU A 478 4.12 12.12 40.32
CA LEU A 478 4.41 13.39 40.98
C LEU A 478 3.13 14.25 41.12
N CYS A 479 2.35 14.38 40.04
CA CYS A 479 1.09 15.14 40.08
C CYS A 479 0.07 14.53 41.05
N LEU A 480 -0.08 13.20 41.06
CA LEU A 480 -0.99 12.51 41.98
C LEU A 480 -0.55 12.71 43.44
N ASP A 481 0.75 12.58 43.75
CA ASP A 481 1.28 12.74 45.11
C ASP A 481 1.07 14.17 45.63
N VAL A 482 1.28 15.18 44.80
CA VAL A 482 1.03 16.60 45.14
C VAL A 482 -0.45 16.85 45.45
N ILE A 483 -1.36 16.31 44.62
CA ILE A 483 -2.81 16.44 44.84
C ILE A 483 -3.22 15.75 46.13
N MET A 484 -2.72 14.53 46.37
CA MET A 484 -3.01 13.82 47.61
C MET A 484 -2.51 14.57 48.84
N ALA A 485 -1.29 15.13 48.80
CA ALA A 485 -0.75 15.94 49.90
C ALA A 485 -1.58 17.20 50.19
N ALA A 486 -2.27 17.75 49.19
CA ALA A 486 -3.19 18.88 49.37
C ALA A 486 -4.53 18.46 49.97
N VAL A 487 -5.00 17.23 49.71
CA VAL A 487 -6.28 16.70 50.19
C VAL A 487 -6.19 16.17 51.62
N THR A 488 -5.05 15.60 52.04
CA THR A 488 -4.95 14.81 53.28
C THR A 488 -4.41 15.55 54.50
N ASP A 489 -4.05 16.84 54.37
CA ASP A 489 -3.56 17.71 55.45
C ASP A 489 -2.50 17.07 56.38
N GLN A 490 -1.68 16.14 55.87
CA GLN A 490 -0.68 15.43 56.68
C GLN A 490 0.45 16.37 57.10
N SER A 491 0.48 16.74 58.38
CA SER A 491 1.47 17.62 59.01
C SER A 491 2.80 16.94 59.39
N ASN A 492 2.95 15.62 59.19
CA ASN A 492 4.13 14.88 59.61
C ASN A 492 4.84 14.19 58.44
N ALA A 493 5.74 14.92 57.78
CA ALA A 493 6.76 14.33 56.90
C ALA A 493 8.12 15.02 57.15
N GLN A 494 8.58 15.03 58.41
CA GLN A 494 9.96 15.39 58.79
C GLN A 494 10.93 14.20 58.62
N GLY A 495 10.74 13.40 57.57
CA GLY A 495 11.69 12.35 57.17
C GLY A 495 12.53 12.82 55.98
N GLU A 496 13.77 12.35 55.86
CA GLU A 496 14.63 12.61 54.68
C GLU A 496 13.86 12.35 53.38
N ALA A 497 13.76 13.38 52.53
CA ALA A 497 13.03 13.30 51.27
C ALA A 497 13.75 12.33 50.32
N THR A 498 13.23 11.10 50.19
CA THR A 498 13.77 10.04 49.30
C THR A 498 13.06 9.97 47.95
N SER A 499 12.18 10.92 47.62
CA SER A 499 11.41 10.95 46.37
C SER A 499 11.10 12.36 45.87
N ALA A 500 10.82 12.51 44.57
CA ALA A 500 10.61 13.81 43.92
C ALA A 500 9.37 14.54 44.43
N SER A 501 8.30 13.78 44.73
CA SER A 501 7.12 14.29 45.39
C SER A 501 7.42 14.75 46.82
N GLY A 502 8.21 13.98 47.58
CA GLY A 502 8.66 14.38 48.91
C GLY A 502 9.45 15.70 48.93
N LEU A 503 10.28 15.94 47.92
CA LEU A 503 11.07 17.17 47.79
C LEU A 503 10.21 18.39 47.42
N VAL A 504 9.26 18.23 46.49
CA VAL A 504 8.33 19.30 46.10
C VAL A 504 7.36 19.63 47.23
N VAL A 505 6.81 18.61 47.89
CA VAL A 505 5.90 18.80 49.03
C VAL A 505 6.63 19.46 50.20
N SER A 506 7.81 18.96 50.60
CA SER A 506 8.55 19.56 51.73
C SER A 506 8.97 21.01 51.48
N ARG A 507 9.25 21.37 50.22
CA ARG A 507 9.70 22.72 49.86
C ARG A 507 8.58 23.74 49.69
N PHE A 508 7.45 23.33 49.10
CA PHE A 508 6.40 24.26 48.66
C PHE A 508 5.13 24.21 49.50
N LYS A 509 4.90 23.18 50.32
CA LYS A 509 3.65 23.02 51.09
C LYS A 509 3.34 24.23 51.99
N ASP A 510 4.36 24.78 52.66
CA ASP A 510 4.20 25.93 53.55
C ASP A 510 4.41 27.29 52.84
N SER A 511 4.57 27.28 51.51
CA SER A 511 4.81 28.49 50.72
C SER A 511 3.52 29.07 50.14
N SER A 512 3.50 30.38 49.88
CA SER A 512 2.38 31.05 49.18
C SER A 512 2.10 30.51 47.78
N PHE A 513 3.02 29.74 47.19
CA PHE A 513 2.89 29.15 45.85
C PHE A 513 2.22 27.76 45.84
N TRP A 514 1.90 27.17 47.01
CA TRP A 514 1.29 25.83 47.09
C TRP A 514 0.01 25.67 46.23
N PRO A 515 -0.97 26.59 46.25
CA PRO A 515 -2.17 26.47 45.43
C PRO A 515 -1.87 26.44 43.93
N VAL A 516 -0.82 27.15 43.49
CA VAL A 516 -0.38 27.20 42.09
C VAL A 516 0.21 25.85 41.67
N VAL A 517 1.01 25.22 42.55
CA VAL A 517 1.60 23.89 42.30
C VAL A 517 0.52 22.81 42.22
N VAL A 518 -0.51 22.89 43.09
CA VAL A 518 -1.67 21.98 43.05
C VAL A 518 -2.48 22.17 41.77
N ALA A 519 -2.80 23.42 41.41
CA ALA A 519 -3.53 23.73 40.18
C ALA A 519 -2.77 23.27 38.92
N ALA A 520 -1.45 23.48 38.88
CA ALA A 520 -0.59 23.01 37.80
C ALA A 520 -0.58 21.48 37.69
N SER A 521 -0.61 20.77 38.82
CA SER A 521 -0.67 19.30 38.85
C SER A 521 -1.99 18.76 38.30
N VAL A 522 -3.13 19.40 38.64
CA VAL A 522 -4.45 19.05 38.07
C VAL A 522 -4.46 19.32 36.57
N LEU A 523 -3.94 20.47 36.14
CA LEU A 523 -3.84 20.82 34.73
C LEU A 523 -3.04 19.76 33.95
N LEU A 524 -1.85 19.39 34.44
CA LEU A 524 -1.01 18.36 33.83
C LEU A 524 -1.69 16.97 33.74
N LEU A 525 -2.51 16.58 34.71
CA LEU A 525 -3.27 15.33 34.61
C LEU A 525 -4.30 15.39 33.49
N LEU A 526 -5.06 16.49 33.41
CA LEU A 526 -6.12 16.67 32.42
C LEU A 526 -5.60 16.87 30.99
N THR A 527 -4.46 17.55 30.82
CA THR A 527 -3.95 17.91 29.50
C THR A 527 -2.84 16.98 28.98
N PHE A 528 -2.03 16.38 29.85
CA PHE A 528 -0.94 15.48 29.46
C PHE A 528 -1.27 14.01 29.75
N THR A 529 -1.64 13.67 30.99
CA THR A 529 -1.75 12.26 31.42
C THR A 529 -2.90 11.51 30.72
N LEU A 530 -4.09 12.10 30.65
CA LEU A 530 -5.27 11.48 30.01
C LEU A 530 -5.24 11.57 28.48
N PRO A 531 -4.86 12.70 27.85
CA PRO A 531 -4.93 12.83 26.39
C PRO A 531 -3.80 12.11 25.65
N LEU A 532 -2.61 11.95 26.27
CA LEU A 532 -1.47 11.32 25.60
C LEU A 532 -1.79 9.90 25.11
N PRO A 533 -2.32 8.96 25.94
CA PRO A 533 -2.73 7.63 25.46
C PRO A 533 -3.70 7.69 24.28
N TRP A 534 -4.72 8.55 24.33
CA TRP A 534 -5.70 8.70 23.25
C TRP A 534 -5.07 9.18 21.94
N LEU A 535 -4.19 10.18 22.01
CA LEU A 535 -3.44 10.67 20.85
C LEU A 535 -2.55 9.58 20.23
N LEU A 536 -1.91 8.76 21.06
CA LEU A 536 -1.07 7.65 20.60
C LEU A 536 -1.90 6.52 19.96
N VAL A 537 -3.07 6.15 20.51
CA VAL A 537 -3.97 5.18 19.85
C VAL A 537 -4.36 5.67 18.47
N ARG A 538 -4.76 6.94 18.36
CA ARG A 538 -5.12 7.54 17.09
C ARG A 538 -3.95 7.53 16.10
N ALA A 539 -2.76 7.93 16.55
CA ALA A 539 -1.56 7.95 15.71
C ALA A 539 -1.17 6.55 15.20
N VAL A 540 -1.29 5.51 16.03
CA VAL A 540 -1.06 4.11 15.62
C VAL A 540 -2.12 3.65 14.62
N ALA A 541 -3.40 3.95 14.87
CA ALA A 541 -4.50 3.54 14.00
C ALA A 541 -4.39 4.16 12.58
N GLU A 542 -3.99 5.43 12.50
CA GLU A 542 -3.92 6.18 11.23
C GLU A 542 -2.66 5.87 10.40
N ASN A 543 -1.61 5.25 10.97
CA ASN A 543 -0.30 5.10 10.31
C ASN A 543 0.24 3.67 10.21
N ARG A 544 -0.26 2.71 11.00
CA ARG A 544 0.20 1.31 10.92
C ARG A 544 -0.12 0.72 9.54
N PRO A 545 0.71 -0.19 9.01
CA PRO A 545 0.41 -0.84 7.74
C PRO A 545 -0.79 -1.78 7.86
N THR A 546 -1.58 -1.79 6.80
CA THR A 546 -2.72 -2.70 6.59
C THR A 546 -2.45 -3.59 5.39
N GLY A 547 -3.22 -4.66 5.22
CA GLY A 547 -3.18 -5.49 4.03
C GLY A 547 -3.62 -4.74 2.76
N SER A 548 -3.96 -5.51 1.73
CA SER A 548 -4.41 -4.98 0.45
C SER A 548 -5.65 -4.09 0.61
N LEU A 549 -5.81 -3.13 -0.31
CA LEU A 549 -6.92 -2.17 -0.29
C LEU A 549 -8.30 -2.83 -0.41
N GLU A 550 -8.39 -4.01 -1.03
CA GLU A 550 -9.65 -4.76 -1.16
C GLU A 550 -9.93 -5.68 0.02
N ASN A 551 -8.88 -6.28 0.58
CA ASN A 551 -9.00 -7.21 1.68
C ASN A 551 -7.89 -6.94 2.69
N PRO A 552 -8.22 -6.37 3.87
CA PRO A 552 -7.22 -6.05 4.88
C PRO A 552 -6.55 -7.28 5.48
N LEU A 553 -7.09 -8.49 5.24
CA LEU A 553 -6.56 -9.77 5.74
C LEU A 553 -5.59 -10.46 4.78
N VAL A 554 -5.40 -9.94 3.57
CA VAL A 554 -4.54 -10.55 2.54
C VAL A 554 -3.59 -9.51 1.97
N THR A 555 -2.40 -9.92 1.59
CA THR A 555 -1.42 -9.10 0.87
C THR A 555 -0.65 -9.99 -0.09
N HIS A 556 0.21 -9.40 -0.92
CA HIS A 556 1.11 -10.17 -1.75
C HIS A 556 2.53 -10.11 -1.20
N ASP A 557 3.32 -11.16 -1.45
CA ASP A 557 4.75 -11.17 -1.14
C ASP A 557 5.56 -10.45 -2.25
N LEU A 558 6.89 -10.49 -2.14
CA LEU A 558 7.79 -9.86 -3.12
C LEU A 558 7.76 -10.55 -4.50
N ASP A 559 7.23 -11.77 -4.57
CA ASP A 559 7.02 -12.52 -5.81
C ASP A 559 5.63 -12.28 -6.39
N GLY A 560 4.76 -11.58 -5.64
CA GLY A 560 3.40 -11.24 -5.99
C GLY A 560 2.39 -12.35 -5.72
N GLU A 561 2.75 -13.39 -4.97
CA GLU A 561 1.83 -14.44 -4.54
C GLU A 561 0.96 -13.98 -3.37
N GLN A 562 -0.28 -14.44 -3.31
CA GLN A 562 -1.19 -14.10 -2.21
C GLN A 562 -0.75 -14.79 -0.92
N VAL A 563 -0.52 -14.00 0.11
CA VAL A 563 -0.14 -14.45 1.44
C VAL A 563 -1.10 -13.82 2.45
N PRO A 564 -1.55 -14.57 3.48
CA PRO A 564 -2.32 -13.97 4.56
C PRO A 564 -1.52 -12.82 5.21
N PHE A 565 -2.23 -11.76 5.61
CA PHE A 565 -1.63 -10.63 6.31
C PHE A 565 -1.30 -11.01 7.76
N ASP A 566 -0.30 -11.87 7.91
CA ASP A 566 0.16 -12.37 9.19
C ASP A 566 1.16 -11.39 9.84
N ASP A 567 1.44 -11.60 11.12
CA ASP A 567 2.37 -10.77 11.91
C ASP A 567 3.76 -10.65 11.28
N LYS A 568 4.19 -11.67 10.53
CA LYS A 568 5.44 -11.66 9.78
C LYS A 568 5.42 -10.67 8.62
N VAL A 569 4.32 -10.65 7.86
CA VAL A 569 4.19 -9.74 6.71
C VAL A 569 4.03 -8.31 7.20
N TYR A 570 3.25 -8.13 8.27
CA TYR A 570 3.17 -6.88 9.01
C TYR A 570 4.56 -6.39 9.44
N ALA A 571 5.35 -7.22 10.13
CA ALA A 571 6.69 -6.84 10.58
C ALA A 571 7.63 -6.51 9.41
N ARG A 572 7.51 -7.21 8.28
CA ARG A 572 8.27 -6.94 7.05
C ARG A 572 7.92 -5.58 6.45
N LEU A 573 6.63 -5.25 6.33
CA LEU A 573 6.16 -3.96 5.82
C LEU A 573 6.58 -2.81 6.73
N VAL A 574 6.42 -2.94 8.05
CA VAL A 574 6.92 -1.94 9.02
C VAL A 574 8.44 -1.72 8.90
N THR A 575 9.18 -2.73 8.43
CA THR A 575 10.64 -2.67 8.31
C THR A 575 11.11 -2.12 6.97
N ARG A 576 10.41 -2.41 5.86
CA ARG A 576 10.89 -2.16 4.49
C ARG A 576 10.10 -1.10 3.72
N ASP A 577 8.85 -0.80 4.07
CA ASP A 577 8.03 0.16 3.32
C ASP A 577 8.57 1.61 3.51
N PRO A 578 8.94 2.33 2.44
CA PRO A 578 9.42 3.72 2.51
C PRO A 578 8.49 4.67 3.25
N SER A 579 7.17 4.45 3.14
CA SER A 579 6.17 5.25 3.86
C SER A 579 6.28 5.07 5.38
N GLN A 580 6.73 3.88 5.82
CA GLN A 580 6.89 3.52 7.22
C GLN A 580 8.27 3.92 7.74
N LEU A 581 9.33 3.76 6.93
CA LEU A 581 10.71 4.11 7.28
C LEU A 581 10.84 5.57 7.75
N HIS A 582 10.10 6.47 7.10
CA HIS A 582 10.09 7.90 7.39
C HIS A 582 8.95 8.36 8.33
N CYS A 583 8.11 7.44 8.80
CA CYS A 583 7.00 7.76 9.69
C CYS A 583 7.50 8.00 11.14
N PRO A 584 7.19 9.15 11.78
CA PRO A 584 7.63 9.44 13.15
C PRO A 584 6.95 8.57 14.20
N TYR A 585 5.82 7.94 13.85
CA TYR A 585 5.04 7.08 14.75
C TYR A 585 5.47 5.61 14.71
N ARG A 586 6.39 5.24 13.81
CA ARG A 586 6.87 3.85 13.64
C ARG A 586 7.36 3.23 14.94
N SER A 587 8.00 4.00 15.80
CA SER A 587 8.49 3.53 17.11
C SER A 587 7.38 3.00 18.03
N LEU A 588 6.12 3.39 17.82
CA LEU A 588 4.99 2.97 18.67
C LEU A 588 4.56 1.52 18.40
N TYR A 589 4.65 1.08 17.15
CA TYR A 589 4.12 -0.23 16.71
C TYR A 589 5.15 -1.14 16.05
N ALA A 590 6.38 -0.68 15.81
CA ALA A 590 7.47 -1.52 15.32
C ALA A 590 7.95 -2.53 16.38
N GLY A 591 8.09 -3.79 15.95
CA GLY A 591 8.51 -4.92 16.80
C GLY A 591 7.39 -5.61 17.57
N PHE A 592 6.14 -5.19 17.37
CA PHE A 592 4.94 -5.85 17.88
C PHE A 592 4.26 -6.67 16.79
N GLU A 593 3.50 -7.68 17.21
CA GLU A 593 2.51 -8.33 16.35
C GLU A 593 1.40 -7.34 15.98
N GLN A 594 0.71 -7.58 14.85
CA GLN A 594 -0.29 -6.67 14.29
C GLN A 594 -1.44 -6.43 15.28
N ARG A 595 -1.90 -7.49 15.95
CA ARG A 595 -2.98 -7.42 16.96
C ARG A 595 -2.55 -6.64 18.19
N TRP A 596 -1.26 -6.66 18.49
CA TRP A 596 -0.63 -6.02 19.65
C TRP A 596 0.04 -4.69 19.31
N SER A 597 -0.27 -4.08 18.15
CA SER A 597 0.31 -2.79 17.75
C SER A 597 0.06 -1.64 18.75
N TYR A 598 -0.96 -1.78 19.60
CA TYR A 598 -1.31 -0.82 20.66
C TYR A 598 -0.72 -1.16 22.03
N TYR A 599 0.12 -2.20 22.14
CA TYR A 599 0.60 -2.74 23.42
C TYR A 599 1.34 -1.68 24.27
N LYS A 600 2.16 -0.83 23.65
CA LYS A 600 2.80 0.30 24.37
C LYS A 600 1.79 1.22 25.03
N VAL A 601 0.69 1.52 24.36
CA VAL A 601 -0.36 2.39 24.91
C VAL A 601 -1.13 1.69 26.02
N LEU A 602 -1.40 0.39 25.87
CA LEU A 602 -1.98 -0.44 26.93
C LEU A 602 -1.11 -0.43 28.20
N GLN A 603 0.22 -0.53 28.05
CA GLN A 603 1.15 -0.44 29.18
C GLN A 603 1.09 0.92 29.89
N LEU A 604 0.89 2.03 29.16
CA LEU A 604 0.69 3.35 29.78
C LEU A 604 -0.58 3.39 30.63
N LEU A 605 -1.70 2.84 30.14
CA LEU A 605 -2.95 2.79 30.88
C LEU A 605 -2.83 1.92 32.14
N VAL A 606 -2.13 0.78 32.05
CA VAL A 606 -1.82 -0.07 33.21
C VAL A 606 -0.96 0.68 34.23
N LYS A 607 0.08 1.39 33.79
CA LYS A 607 0.93 2.20 34.65
C LYS A 607 0.13 3.31 35.35
N LEU A 608 -0.80 3.96 34.64
CA LEU A 608 -1.71 4.96 35.21
C LEU A 608 -2.63 4.34 36.27
N ALA A 609 -3.24 3.19 36.00
CA ALA A 609 -4.09 2.48 36.95
C ALA A 609 -3.33 2.08 38.23
N LEU A 610 -2.10 1.55 38.09
CA LEU A 610 -1.24 1.21 39.23
C LEU A 610 -0.84 2.44 40.03
N ALA A 611 -0.44 3.53 39.36
CA ALA A 611 -0.10 4.78 40.02
C ALA A 611 -1.29 5.36 40.80
N LEU A 612 -2.49 5.33 40.20
CA LEU A 612 -3.72 5.77 40.85
C LEU A 612 -4.01 4.94 42.11
N VAL A 613 -3.92 3.61 42.04
CA VAL A 613 -4.13 2.73 43.20
C VAL A 613 -3.09 3.00 44.29
N ILE A 614 -1.82 3.11 43.94
CA ILE A 614 -0.74 3.29 44.93
C ILE A 614 -0.85 4.64 45.65
N VAL A 615 -1.22 5.70 44.91
CA VAL A 615 -1.26 7.07 45.43
C VAL A 615 -2.61 7.41 46.09
N VAL A 616 -3.74 7.10 45.46
CA VAL A 616 -5.08 7.42 46.00
C VAL A 616 -5.44 6.51 47.18
N ALA A 617 -5.03 5.24 47.15
CA ALA A 617 -5.21 4.33 48.28
C ALA A 617 -4.20 4.56 49.42
N ALA A 618 -3.42 5.66 49.41
CA ALA A 618 -2.55 6.04 50.52
C ALA A 618 -3.33 6.28 51.84
N ASN A 619 -4.62 6.58 51.76
CA ASN A 619 -5.52 6.72 52.92
C ASN A 619 -6.27 5.43 53.28
N ALA A 620 -6.24 4.42 52.40
CA ALA A 620 -6.85 3.12 52.64
C ALA A 620 -5.86 2.19 53.35
N ASP A 621 -6.37 1.12 53.97
CA ASP A 621 -5.54 0.08 54.60
C ASP A 621 -4.47 -0.42 53.59
N ALA A 622 -3.20 -0.45 54.01
CA ALA A 622 -2.07 -0.89 53.18
C ALA A 622 -2.31 -2.28 52.57
N ARG A 623 -3.15 -3.10 53.23
CA ARG A 623 -3.65 -4.40 52.76
C ARG A 623 -4.47 -4.29 51.47
N VAL A 624 -5.43 -3.36 51.42
CA VAL A 624 -6.30 -3.16 50.26
C VAL A 624 -5.46 -2.66 49.08
N ARG A 625 -4.55 -1.72 49.33
CA ARG A 625 -3.63 -1.20 48.31
C ARG A 625 -2.74 -2.31 47.72
N GLY A 626 -2.13 -3.13 48.58
CA GLY A 626 -1.31 -4.27 48.15
C GLY A 626 -2.12 -5.33 47.39
N ALA A 627 -3.30 -5.69 47.89
CA ALA A 627 -4.17 -6.69 47.28
C ALA A 627 -4.69 -6.26 45.90
N VAL A 628 -5.20 -5.03 45.77
CA VAL A 628 -5.70 -4.49 44.49
C VAL A 628 -4.56 -4.38 43.46
N SER A 629 -3.37 -3.93 43.88
CA SER A 629 -2.20 -3.86 43.01
C SER A 629 -1.78 -5.26 42.52
N CYS A 630 -1.82 -6.27 43.40
CA CYS A 630 -1.53 -7.65 43.02
C CYS A 630 -2.55 -8.20 42.02
N VAL A 631 -3.85 -7.94 42.20
CA VAL A 631 -4.90 -8.41 41.29
C VAL A 631 -4.74 -7.79 39.90
N ILE A 632 -4.57 -6.47 39.83
CA ILE A 632 -4.35 -5.76 38.55
C ILE A 632 -3.11 -6.31 37.86
N TYR A 633 -1.99 -6.43 38.58
CA TYR A 633 -0.73 -6.84 37.98
C TYR A 633 -0.68 -8.33 37.62
N ALA A 634 -1.36 -9.20 38.39
CA ALA A 634 -1.55 -10.60 38.01
C ALA A 634 -2.32 -10.73 36.69
N GLY A 635 -3.34 -9.90 36.48
CA GLY A 635 -4.03 -9.79 35.19
C GLY A 635 -3.10 -9.38 34.04
N VAL A 636 -2.18 -8.43 34.28
CA VAL A 636 -1.17 -7.99 33.30
C VAL A 636 -0.18 -9.11 32.96
N VAL A 637 0.27 -9.86 33.96
CA VAL A 637 1.17 -11.02 33.75
C VAL A 637 0.44 -12.08 32.94
N ALA A 638 -0.81 -12.41 33.29
CA ALA A 638 -1.62 -13.37 32.54
C ALA A 638 -1.84 -12.93 31.08
N LEU A 639 -2.23 -11.67 30.86
CA LEU A 639 -2.44 -11.11 29.52
C LEU A 639 -1.18 -11.13 28.68
N THR A 640 -0.03 -10.75 29.26
CA THR A 640 1.26 -10.71 28.53
C THR A 640 1.79 -12.11 28.25
N SER A 641 1.60 -13.05 29.18
CA SER A 641 2.06 -14.44 29.05
C SER A 641 1.23 -15.23 28.05
N TYR A 642 -0.08 -14.98 27.98
CA TYR A 642 -0.97 -15.58 26.98
C TYR A 642 -0.87 -14.89 25.62
N GLY A 643 -0.67 -13.56 25.61
CA GLY A 643 -0.73 -12.75 24.41
C GLY A 643 0.53 -12.70 23.55
N THR A 644 1.72 -12.89 24.14
CA THR A 644 3.03 -12.83 23.46
C THR A 644 3.15 -11.68 22.45
N PRO A 645 3.08 -10.40 22.91
CA PRO A 645 2.83 -9.25 22.04
C PRO A 645 3.93 -8.89 21.04
N PHE A 646 5.16 -9.40 21.21
CA PHE A 646 6.31 -9.05 20.39
C PHE A 646 6.53 -10.04 19.25
N SER A 647 6.92 -9.52 18.08
CA SER A 647 7.24 -10.37 16.91
C SER A 647 8.51 -11.20 17.12
N ASP A 648 9.44 -10.73 17.96
CA ASP A 648 10.64 -11.46 18.35
C ASP A 648 10.39 -12.22 19.67
N PRO A 649 10.46 -13.56 19.67
CA PRO A 649 10.27 -14.37 20.87
C PRO A 649 11.18 -14.01 22.04
N LEU A 650 12.40 -13.52 21.78
CA LEU A 650 13.31 -13.12 22.85
C LEU A 650 12.80 -11.89 23.62
N ASN A 651 12.11 -10.98 22.93
CA ASN A 651 11.49 -9.82 23.56
C ASN A 651 10.32 -10.26 24.46
N ASN A 652 9.53 -11.27 24.03
CA ASN A 652 8.48 -11.87 24.86
C ASN A 652 9.06 -12.50 26.14
N VAL A 653 10.17 -13.24 26.03
CA VAL A 653 10.83 -13.84 27.22
C VAL A 653 11.27 -12.76 28.20
N MET A 654 11.91 -11.69 27.71
CA MET A 654 12.37 -10.57 28.52
C MET A 654 11.23 -9.81 29.21
N GLU A 655 10.14 -9.55 28.48
CA GLU A 655 8.96 -8.89 29.05
C GLU A 655 8.29 -9.78 30.11
N ILE A 656 8.04 -11.06 29.80
CA ILE A 656 7.37 -12.00 30.72
C ILE A 656 8.21 -12.18 31.99
N SER A 657 9.53 -12.38 31.87
CA SER A 657 10.40 -12.51 33.05
C SER A 657 10.37 -11.24 33.91
N GLY A 658 10.38 -10.08 33.27
CA GLY A 658 10.24 -8.78 33.94
C GLY A 658 8.91 -8.64 34.69
N LYS A 659 7.78 -9.00 34.06
CA LYS A 659 6.47 -8.94 34.71
C LYS A 659 6.34 -9.93 35.86
N ILE A 660 6.87 -11.15 35.74
CA ILE A 660 6.86 -12.13 36.83
C ILE A 660 7.69 -11.63 38.02
N ALA A 661 8.87 -11.06 37.76
CA ALA A 661 9.71 -10.48 38.80
C ALA A 661 8.98 -9.32 39.51
N ALA A 662 8.36 -8.42 38.74
CA ALA A 662 7.60 -7.29 39.28
C ALA A 662 6.34 -7.74 40.04
N LEU A 663 5.64 -8.80 39.61
CA LEU A 663 4.53 -9.40 40.36
C LEU A 663 5.01 -9.97 41.69
N THR A 664 6.16 -10.65 41.68
CA THR A 664 6.78 -11.17 42.90
C THR A 664 7.10 -10.04 43.88
N THR A 665 7.61 -8.90 43.39
CA THR A 665 7.77 -7.69 44.20
C THR A 665 6.43 -7.23 44.76
N CYS A 666 5.40 -7.09 43.92
CA CYS A 666 4.08 -6.63 44.37
C CYS A 666 3.49 -7.53 45.46
N ILE A 667 3.58 -8.86 45.31
CA ILE A 667 3.13 -9.85 46.30
C ILE A 667 3.96 -9.74 47.58
N GLY A 668 5.29 -9.62 47.48
CA GLY A 668 6.15 -9.47 48.64
C GLY A 668 5.85 -8.20 49.45
N GLY A 669 5.59 -7.08 48.76
CA GLY A 669 5.17 -5.82 49.39
C GLY A 669 3.78 -5.92 50.05
N ALA A 670 2.83 -6.61 49.41
CA ALA A 670 1.53 -6.86 50.00
C ALA A 670 1.61 -7.76 51.25
N LEU A 671 2.34 -8.88 51.19
CA LEU A 671 2.55 -9.78 52.31
C LEU A 671 3.22 -9.08 53.49
N ALA A 672 4.19 -8.22 53.23
CA ALA A 672 4.80 -7.41 54.26
C ALA A 672 3.80 -6.47 54.96
N ALA A 673 2.91 -5.84 54.20
CA ALA A 673 1.85 -5.01 54.76
C ALA A 673 0.86 -5.83 55.62
N PHE A 674 0.60 -7.09 55.26
CA PHE A 674 -0.21 -8.00 56.10
C PHE A 674 0.53 -8.40 57.40
N VAL A 675 1.81 -8.76 57.31
CA VAL A 675 2.63 -9.26 58.44
C VAL A 675 2.98 -8.15 59.43
N GLY A 676 3.21 -6.91 58.99
CA GLY A 676 3.59 -5.78 59.86
C GLY A 676 2.60 -5.42 60.98
N THR A 677 1.41 -6.01 60.98
CA THR A 677 0.38 -5.81 62.02
C THR A 677 0.32 -6.92 63.08
N GLN A 678 0.97 -8.07 62.86
CA GLN A 678 1.04 -9.17 63.83
C GLN A 678 2.46 -9.27 64.40
N GLN A 679 2.65 -8.66 65.56
CA GLN A 679 3.86 -8.78 66.35
C GLN A 679 4.07 -10.27 66.71
N THR A 680 5.10 -10.94 66.15
CA THR A 680 5.93 -12.03 66.77
C THR A 680 6.70 -12.99 65.83
N THR A 681 6.74 -12.87 64.49
CA THR A 681 7.65 -13.75 63.69
C THR A 681 8.42 -13.05 62.55
N SER A 682 9.73 -12.86 62.76
CA SER A 682 10.70 -12.22 61.85
C SER A 682 11.09 -13.06 60.62
N ARG A 683 10.92 -14.39 60.68
CA ARG A 683 11.39 -15.31 59.63
C ARG A 683 10.65 -15.18 58.29
N THR A 684 9.37 -14.79 58.30
CA THR A 684 8.57 -14.70 57.07
C THR A 684 8.96 -13.49 56.23
N LEU A 685 9.23 -12.34 56.86
CA LEU A 685 9.65 -11.11 56.17
C LEU A 685 11.07 -11.25 55.60
N GLU A 686 11.98 -11.90 56.34
CA GLU A 686 13.32 -12.28 55.85
C GLU A 686 13.23 -13.23 54.65
N LEU A 687 12.36 -14.25 54.71
CA LEU A 687 12.18 -15.20 53.61
C LEU A 687 11.61 -14.49 52.36
N VAL A 688 10.63 -13.59 52.52
CA VAL A 688 10.10 -12.78 51.41
C VAL A 688 11.20 -11.91 50.78
N ALA A 689 12.01 -11.25 51.61
CA ALA A 689 13.14 -10.44 51.14
C ALA A 689 14.18 -11.25 50.33
N VAL A 690 14.53 -12.45 50.81
CA VAL A 690 15.45 -13.36 50.12
C VAL A 690 14.86 -13.87 48.80
N VAL A 691 13.60 -14.30 48.79
CA VAL A 691 12.93 -14.79 47.57
C VAL A 691 12.85 -13.70 46.50
N VAL A 692 12.42 -12.49 46.88
CA VAL A 692 12.34 -11.34 45.98
C VAL A 692 13.73 -11.02 45.41
N SER A 693 14.76 -11.03 46.24
CA SER A 693 16.15 -10.79 45.82
C SER A 693 16.63 -11.81 44.78
N ILE A 694 16.42 -13.11 45.01
CA ILE A 694 16.82 -14.18 44.08
C ILE A 694 16.10 -14.01 42.74
N VAL A 695 14.79 -13.75 42.76
CA VAL A 695 14.00 -13.56 41.53
C VAL A 695 14.49 -12.36 40.72
N HIS A 696 14.90 -11.26 41.36
CA HIS A 696 15.46 -10.10 40.65
C HIS A 696 16.83 -10.40 40.06
N ILE A 697 17.71 -11.11 40.77
CA ILE A 697 19.03 -11.51 40.23
C ILE A 697 18.84 -12.38 38.98
N VAL A 698 17.94 -13.37 39.04
CA VAL A 698 17.61 -14.22 37.90
C VAL A 698 17.03 -13.40 36.74
N ASN A 699 16.08 -12.50 37.01
CA ASN A 699 15.50 -11.66 35.96
C ASN A 699 16.52 -10.70 35.33
N LEU A 700 17.39 -10.06 36.12
CA LEU A 700 18.46 -9.20 35.61
C LEU A 700 19.42 -9.98 34.72
N PHE A 701 19.75 -11.23 35.09
CA PHE A 701 20.54 -12.12 34.26
C PHE A 701 19.84 -12.45 32.94
N VAL A 702 18.55 -12.81 32.98
CA VAL A 702 17.76 -13.07 31.76
C VAL A 702 17.73 -11.84 30.85
N MET A 703 17.44 -10.65 31.39
CA MET A 703 17.43 -9.40 30.64
C MET A 703 18.80 -9.09 30.02
N LEU A 704 19.89 -9.28 30.77
CA LEU A 704 21.25 -9.10 30.28
C LEU A 704 21.56 -10.06 29.12
N VAL A 705 21.22 -11.34 29.26
CA VAL A 705 21.41 -12.34 28.20
C VAL A 705 20.63 -11.97 26.94
N VAL A 706 19.36 -11.57 27.06
CA VAL A 706 18.54 -11.16 25.91
C VAL A 706 19.09 -9.88 25.25
N LEU A 707 19.56 -8.91 26.03
CA LEU A 707 20.19 -7.70 25.50
C LEU A 707 21.48 -8.04 24.73
N LEU A 708 22.33 -8.88 25.30
CA LEU A 708 23.56 -9.36 24.65
C LEU A 708 23.25 -10.13 23.36
N LEU A 709 22.25 -11.01 23.34
CA LEU A 709 21.82 -11.73 22.12
C LEU A 709 21.34 -10.79 20.99
N GLY A 710 20.98 -9.55 21.34
CA GLY A 710 20.64 -8.50 20.37
C GLY A 710 21.84 -7.92 19.65
N MET A 711 23.03 -8.08 20.21
CA MET A 711 24.28 -7.59 19.64
C MET A 711 24.86 -8.64 18.70
N ARG A 712 25.22 -8.25 17.46
CA ARG A 712 25.80 -9.15 16.45
C ARG A 712 27.08 -9.83 16.96
N ALA A 713 27.95 -9.08 17.64
CA ALA A 713 29.21 -9.59 18.19
C ALA A 713 29.00 -10.70 19.25
N ALA A 714 28.05 -10.52 20.17
CA ALA A 714 27.74 -11.51 21.18
C ALA A 714 27.02 -12.74 20.59
N ARG A 715 26.17 -12.56 19.57
CA ARG A 715 25.59 -13.68 18.82
C ARG A 715 26.67 -14.51 18.13
N LEU A 716 27.65 -13.86 17.49
CA LEU A 716 28.80 -14.54 16.88
C LEU A 716 29.67 -15.25 17.92
N PHE A 717 29.93 -14.62 19.06
CA PHE A 717 30.63 -15.27 20.17
C PHE A 717 29.90 -16.53 20.63
N LEU A 718 28.58 -16.45 20.83
CA LEU A 718 27.77 -17.60 21.25
C LEU A 718 27.74 -18.70 20.18
N LYS A 719 27.58 -18.34 18.89
CA LYS A 719 27.69 -19.30 17.77
C LYS A 719 29.05 -20.01 17.79
N ASN A 720 30.14 -19.29 18.01
CA ASN A 720 31.49 -19.86 18.09
C ASN A 720 31.67 -20.80 19.30
N CYS A 721 31.05 -20.49 20.44
CA CYS A 721 31.11 -21.31 21.65
C CYS A 721 30.25 -22.58 21.55
N LEU A 722 29.01 -22.46 21.07
CA LEU A 722 28.05 -23.58 20.99
C LEU A 722 28.25 -24.45 19.74
N GLY A 723 28.82 -23.90 18.67
CA GLY A 723 29.04 -24.61 17.41
C GLY A 723 27.75 -24.96 16.66
N TRP A 724 26.72 -24.11 16.75
CA TRP A 724 25.43 -24.34 16.08
C TRP A 724 25.33 -23.55 14.78
N LEU A 725 24.91 -24.23 13.71
CA LEU A 725 24.61 -23.62 12.42
C LEU A 725 23.16 -23.15 12.38
N THR A 726 22.93 -21.95 11.85
CA THR A 726 21.59 -21.43 11.54
C THR A 726 21.39 -21.35 10.04
N PHE A 727 20.13 -21.45 9.63
CA PHE A 727 19.70 -21.44 8.23
C PHE A 727 18.62 -20.38 8.01
N SER A 728 18.48 -19.94 6.77
CA SER A 728 17.47 -18.98 6.33
C SER A 728 16.58 -19.47 5.19
N ASP A 729 15.36 -18.96 5.19
CA ASP A 729 14.31 -19.21 4.22
C ASP A 729 13.80 -17.85 3.75
N THR A 730 14.09 -17.53 2.49
CA THR A 730 13.74 -16.24 1.88
C THR A 730 12.26 -16.14 1.58
N SER A 731 11.62 -17.25 1.20
CA SER A 731 10.17 -17.31 0.93
C SER A 731 9.36 -17.07 2.22
N ARG A 732 9.68 -17.80 3.29
CA ARG A 732 8.98 -17.73 4.59
C ARG A 732 9.51 -16.64 5.52
N GLY A 733 10.57 -15.94 5.11
CA GLY A 733 11.19 -14.84 5.85
C GLY A 733 11.83 -15.25 7.18
N LEU A 734 12.43 -16.44 7.25
CA LEU A 734 13.16 -16.93 8.42
C LEU A 734 14.65 -16.63 8.22
N GLU A 735 15.32 -15.94 9.17
CA GLU A 735 16.74 -15.56 8.98
C GLU A 735 17.73 -16.35 9.85
N ASP A 736 17.32 -16.86 11.03
CA ASP A 736 18.17 -17.60 11.97
C ASP A 736 17.39 -18.80 12.56
N ALA A 737 17.04 -19.79 11.74
CA ALA A 737 16.26 -20.96 12.14
C ALA A 737 17.09 -22.26 12.11
N PRO A 738 16.72 -23.29 12.91
CA PRO A 738 17.42 -24.58 12.91
C PRO A 738 17.11 -25.38 11.64
N ALA A 739 18.09 -26.16 11.16
CA ALA A 739 18.02 -26.90 9.89
C ALA A 739 16.72 -27.68 9.68
N ARG A 740 16.26 -28.43 10.71
CA ARG A 740 15.05 -29.25 10.67
C ARG A 740 13.76 -28.50 10.33
N ASN A 741 13.71 -27.20 10.62
CA ASN A 741 12.52 -26.37 10.38
C ASN A 741 12.56 -25.69 9.00
N VAL A 742 13.74 -25.66 8.37
CA VAL A 742 14.02 -24.88 7.16
C VAL A 742 14.18 -25.80 5.95
N LEU A 743 15.18 -26.69 5.98
CA LEU A 743 15.57 -27.51 4.82
C LEU A 743 14.41 -28.25 4.14
N PRO A 744 13.49 -28.93 4.87
CA PRO A 744 12.40 -29.67 4.23
C PRO A 744 11.34 -28.79 3.56
N HIS A 745 11.29 -27.51 3.89
CA HIS A 745 10.26 -26.57 3.41
C HIS A 745 10.79 -25.59 2.35
N TRP A 746 12.05 -25.74 1.93
CA TRP A 746 12.62 -24.88 0.89
C TRP A 746 11.93 -25.13 -0.46
N ASP A 747 11.36 -24.06 -1.00
CA ASP A 747 11.04 -23.95 -2.42
C ASP A 747 12.33 -23.63 -3.18
N LEU A 748 12.91 -24.65 -3.83
CA LEU A 748 14.22 -24.55 -4.47
C LEU A 748 14.24 -23.51 -5.59
N GLU A 749 13.15 -23.39 -6.37
CA GLU A 749 13.09 -22.46 -7.49
C GLU A 749 13.11 -21.02 -6.97
N LYS A 750 12.31 -20.73 -5.93
CA LYS A 750 12.30 -19.41 -5.28
C LYS A 750 13.61 -19.09 -4.58
N GLU A 751 14.18 -20.03 -3.84
CA GLU A 751 15.45 -19.83 -3.16
C GLU A 751 16.59 -19.56 -4.17
N ALA A 752 16.66 -20.32 -5.27
CA ALA A 752 17.63 -20.08 -6.34
C ALA A 752 17.42 -18.71 -7.02
N LYS A 753 16.15 -18.36 -7.31
CA LYS A 753 15.79 -17.04 -7.85
C LYS A 753 16.24 -15.91 -6.92
N HIS A 754 15.98 -15.99 -5.62
CA HIS A 754 16.32 -14.95 -4.66
C HIS A 754 17.84 -14.84 -4.39
N ARG A 755 18.54 -15.98 -4.35
CA ARG A 755 19.96 -16.05 -3.96
C ARG A 755 20.92 -15.78 -5.10
N VAL A 756 20.55 -16.15 -6.33
CA VAL A 756 21.42 -16.01 -7.50
C VAL A 756 20.92 -14.88 -8.39
N TRP A 757 19.69 -15.00 -8.91
CA TRP A 757 19.17 -14.10 -9.95
C TRP A 757 18.86 -12.69 -9.43
N GLN A 758 17.96 -12.57 -8.45
CA GLN A 758 17.59 -11.27 -7.88
C GLN A 758 18.76 -10.63 -7.12
N ALA A 759 19.60 -11.44 -6.47
CA ALA A 759 20.80 -10.93 -5.79
C ALA A 759 21.75 -10.24 -6.77
N PHE A 760 21.98 -10.84 -7.94
CA PHE A 760 22.78 -10.24 -9.02
C PHE A 760 22.19 -8.90 -9.47
N TRP A 761 20.90 -8.86 -9.79
CA TRP A 761 20.24 -7.63 -10.22
C TRP A 761 20.29 -6.54 -9.14
N ARG A 762 20.08 -6.89 -7.86
CA ARG A 762 20.20 -5.94 -6.75
C ARG A 762 21.60 -5.36 -6.64
N SER A 763 22.66 -6.15 -6.86
CA SER A 763 24.04 -5.64 -6.87
C SER A 763 24.33 -4.74 -8.07
N VAL A 764 23.91 -5.13 -9.28
CA VAL A 764 24.13 -4.32 -10.49
C VAL A 764 23.41 -2.97 -10.39
N LEU A 765 22.15 -2.97 -9.96
CA LEU A 765 21.36 -1.74 -9.83
C LEU A 765 21.87 -0.83 -8.70
N LEU A 766 22.50 -1.40 -7.67
CA LEU A 766 23.18 -0.64 -6.62
C LEU A 766 24.44 0.05 -7.17
N GLU A 767 25.27 -0.66 -7.92
CA GLU A 767 26.47 -0.11 -8.57
C GLU A 767 26.13 1.06 -9.51
N LEU A 768 25.10 0.87 -10.35
CA LEU A 768 24.58 1.92 -11.23
C LEU A 768 24.10 3.16 -10.47
N THR A 769 23.64 2.97 -9.23
CA THR A 769 23.21 4.07 -8.34
C THR A 769 24.42 4.77 -7.72
N GLU A 770 25.44 4.06 -7.25
CA GLU A 770 26.65 4.64 -6.65
C GLU A 770 27.42 5.51 -7.67
N ASP A 771 27.54 5.04 -8.91
CA ASP A 771 28.21 5.75 -10.01
C ASP A 771 27.47 7.02 -10.48
N SER A 772 26.20 7.19 -10.12
CA SER A 772 25.44 8.43 -10.38
C SER A 772 25.67 9.50 -9.31
N SER A 773 26.00 9.09 -8.08
CA SER A 773 26.11 9.98 -6.92
C SER A 773 27.42 10.79 -6.84
N GLY A 774 28.39 10.51 -7.73
CA GLY A 774 29.66 11.24 -7.82
C GLY A 774 29.56 12.67 -8.38
N SER A 775 28.42 13.03 -8.98
CA SER A 775 28.16 14.38 -9.49
C SER A 775 27.52 15.24 -8.40
N LYS A 776 28.28 16.17 -7.81
CA LYS A 776 27.77 17.18 -6.86
C LYS A 776 26.87 18.22 -7.56
N GLY A 777 25.66 17.82 -7.94
CA GLY A 777 24.62 18.69 -8.45
C GLY A 777 23.33 18.54 -7.64
N ASP A 778 22.85 19.64 -7.06
CA ASP A 778 21.56 19.75 -6.36
C ASP A 778 20.39 19.43 -7.30
N VAL A 779 19.99 18.16 -7.43
CA VAL A 779 18.60 17.67 -7.56
C VAL A 779 18.63 16.19 -7.16
N LYS A 780 17.71 15.74 -6.29
CA LYS A 780 17.52 14.32 -5.96
C LYS A 780 17.05 13.57 -7.22
N GLU A 781 17.99 13.10 -8.03
CA GLU A 781 17.71 12.24 -9.17
C GLU A 781 17.01 10.96 -8.67
N PHE A 782 15.91 10.57 -9.32
CA PHE A 782 15.17 9.36 -8.99
C PHE A 782 16.03 8.17 -9.38
N THR A 783 16.74 7.57 -8.42
CA THR A 783 17.74 6.54 -8.72
C THR A 783 17.10 5.21 -9.13
N VAL A 784 17.86 4.38 -9.86
CA VAL A 784 17.43 3.05 -10.30
C VAL A 784 17.00 2.17 -9.12
N ALA A 785 17.69 2.28 -7.97
CA ALA A 785 17.32 1.59 -6.73
C ALA A 785 15.94 1.98 -6.19
N HIS A 786 15.59 3.27 -6.21
CA HIS A 786 14.26 3.76 -5.80
C HIS A 786 13.18 3.29 -6.78
N ARG A 787 13.51 3.21 -8.08
CA ARG A 787 12.56 2.72 -9.08
C ARG A 787 12.27 1.23 -8.94
N LEU A 788 13.29 0.40 -8.71
CA LEU A 788 13.09 -1.04 -8.43
C LEU A 788 12.21 -1.25 -7.20
N GLU A 789 12.41 -0.47 -6.14
CA GLU A 789 11.58 -0.53 -4.95
C GLU A 789 10.12 -0.16 -5.24
N ALA A 790 9.88 0.90 -6.02
CA ALA A 790 8.52 1.26 -6.42
C ALA A 790 7.82 0.12 -7.19
N LEU A 791 8.55 -0.63 -8.03
CA LEU A 791 8.03 -1.81 -8.73
C LEU A 791 7.75 -2.97 -7.77
N GLU A 792 8.66 -3.26 -6.82
CA GLU A 792 8.44 -4.27 -5.77
C GLU A 792 7.19 -3.92 -4.93
N GLN A 793 6.98 -2.66 -4.57
CA GLN A 793 5.79 -2.22 -3.82
C GLN A 793 4.51 -2.31 -4.64
N ALA A 794 4.57 -1.98 -5.94
CA ALA A 794 3.41 -2.11 -6.83
C ALA A 794 2.96 -3.58 -6.95
N VAL A 795 3.90 -4.51 -6.97
CA VAL A 795 3.65 -5.96 -6.95
C VAL A 795 3.09 -6.41 -5.60
N VAL A 796 3.66 -5.97 -4.48
CA VAL A 796 3.13 -6.29 -3.13
C VAL A 796 1.69 -5.79 -2.97
N ALA A 797 1.39 -4.61 -3.50
CA ALA A 797 0.04 -4.03 -3.45
C ALA A 797 -0.96 -4.77 -4.35
N SER A 798 -0.53 -5.18 -5.55
CA SER A 798 -1.44 -5.65 -6.62
C SER A 798 -1.43 -7.15 -6.87
N GLY A 799 -0.30 -7.83 -6.63
CA GLY A 799 -0.08 -9.24 -6.91
C GLY A 799 0.39 -9.53 -8.34
N VAL A 800 1.04 -10.69 -8.53
CA VAL A 800 1.63 -11.11 -9.81
C VAL A 800 0.57 -11.38 -10.88
N ARG A 801 -0.62 -11.86 -10.50
CA ARG A 801 -1.74 -12.06 -11.43
C ARG A 801 -2.13 -10.76 -12.11
N ARG A 802 -2.17 -9.64 -11.36
CA ARG A 802 -2.51 -8.32 -11.91
C ARG A 802 -1.37 -7.73 -12.73
N VAL A 803 -0.13 -7.99 -12.36
CA VAL A 803 1.04 -7.63 -13.19
C VAL A 803 0.97 -8.36 -14.54
N ARG A 804 0.66 -9.66 -14.54
CA ARG A 804 0.47 -10.45 -15.78
C ARG A 804 -0.70 -9.91 -16.62
N SER A 805 -1.84 -9.65 -15.97
CA SER A 805 -3.02 -9.06 -16.60
C SER A 805 -2.72 -7.69 -17.24
N HIS A 806 -1.94 -6.85 -16.54
CA HIS A 806 -1.48 -5.57 -17.06
C HIS A 806 -0.72 -5.74 -18.39
N TRP A 807 0.27 -6.65 -18.45
CA TRP A 807 1.04 -6.88 -19.67
C TRP A 807 0.22 -7.46 -20.81
N ARG A 808 -0.72 -8.39 -20.54
CA ARG A 808 -1.68 -8.87 -21.54
C ARG A 808 -2.56 -7.75 -22.09
N GLY A 809 -3.00 -6.84 -21.22
CA GLY A 809 -3.78 -5.66 -21.61
C GLY A 809 -2.96 -4.65 -22.41
N GLU A 810 -1.64 -4.57 -22.23
CA GLU A 810 -0.76 -3.77 -23.09
C GLU A 810 -0.54 -4.41 -24.47
N GLU A 811 -0.41 -5.74 -24.55
CA GLU A 811 -0.33 -6.46 -25.82
C GLU A 811 -1.62 -6.34 -26.64
N HIS A 812 -2.78 -6.27 -25.98
CA HIS A 812 -4.05 -6.08 -26.65
C HIS A 812 -4.29 -4.62 -27.04
N THR A 813 -4.23 -4.31 -28.35
CA THR A 813 -4.31 -2.95 -28.88
C THR A 813 -5.54 -2.18 -28.42
N TYR A 814 -6.72 -2.83 -28.35
CA TYR A 814 -7.95 -2.20 -27.87
C TYR A 814 -7.85 -1.77 -26.41
N THR A 815 -7.36 -2.65 -25.52
CA THR A 815 -7.21 -2.34 -24.09
C THR A 815 -6.15 -1.28 -23.86
N SER A 816 -4.98 -1.36 -24.53
CA SER A 816 -3.93 -0.35 -24.43
C SER A 816 -4.44 1.04 -24.87
N LYS A 817 -5.18 1.12 -25.99
CA LYS A 817 -5.80 2.37 -26.46
C LYS A 817 -6.85 2.90 -25.50
N LEU A 818 -7.65 2.01 -24.89
CA LEU A 818 -8.64 2.39 -23.91
C LEU A 818 -7.99 2.96 -22.64
N ARG A 819 -6.92 2.33 -22.13
CA ARG A 819 -6.11 2.84 -21.01
C ARG A 819 -5.54 4.23 -21.31
N GLN A 820 -5.01 4.43 -22.51
CA GLN A 820 -4.50 5.71 -22.98
C GLN A 820 -5.61 6.78 -23.00
N ALA A 821 -6.77 6.45 -23.56
CA ALA A 821 -7.92 7.36 -23.63
C ALA A 821 -8.46 7.74 -22.24
N THR A 822 -8.59 6.78 -21.32
CA THR A 822 -9.03 7.04 -19.95
C THR A 822 -8.08 8.00 -19.22
N ARG A 823 -6.77 7.81 -19.33
CA ARG A 823 -5.76 8.70 -18.73
C ARG A 823 -5.82 10.10 -19.33
N ALA A 824 -5.88 10.21 -20.65
CA ALA A 824 -5.85 11.48 -21.36
C ALA A 824 -7.14 12.30 -21.14
N ALA A 825 -8.29 11.65 -20.94
CA ALA A 825 -9.59 12.33 -20.98
C ALA A 825 -10.31 12.42 -19.63
N LEU A 826 -10.12 11.46 -18.71
CA LEU A 826 -10.91 11.35 -17.48
C LEU A 826 -10.12 11.59 -16.19
N GLU A 827 -8.80 11.44 -16.15
CA GLU A 827 -8.02 11.64 -14.92
C GLU A 827 -8.19 13.08 -14.37
N GLY A 828 -8.62 13.24 -13.12
CA GLY A 828 -8.97 14.53 -12.50
C GLY A 828 -10.33 14.54 -11.81
N VAL A 829 -10.92 15.74 -11.65
CA VAL A 829 -12.23 15.94 -11.00
C VAL A 829 -13.40 15.80 -11.98
N ASP A 830 -14.61 15.69 -11.44
CA ASP A 830 -15.88 15.65 -12.19
C ASP A 830 -16.05 14.39 -13.07
N VAL A 831 -15.56 13.25 -12.54
CA VAL A 831 -15.77 11.92 -13.12
C VAL A 831 -17.00 11.28 -12.50
N PHE A 832 -17.82 10.65 -13.34
CA PHE A 832 -19.03 9.97 -12.94
C PHE A 832 -18.84 8.45 -12.95
N TRP A 833 -19.26 7.78 -11.88
CA TRP A 833 -19.29 6.32 -11.78
C TRP A 833 -20.41 5.87 -10.84
N ASP A 834 -21.37 5.12 -11.37
CA ASP A 834 -22.58 4.70 -10.65
C ASP A 834 -22.57 3.22 -10.23
N ASP A 835 -21.48 2.52 -10.49
CA ASP A 835 -21.37 1.08 -10.24
C ASP A 835 -20.74 0.85 -8.86
N ALA A 836 -21.50 0.20 -7.98
CA ALA A 836 -21.04 -0.18 -6.64
C ALA A 836 -19.94 -1.28 -6.67
N SER A 837 -19.66 -1.88 -7.83
CA SER A 837 -18.63 -2.92 -7.92
C SER A 837 -17.23 -2.33 -7.68
N GLY A 838 -16.56 -2.86 -6.66
CA GLY A 838 -15.22 -2.40 -6.24
C GLY A 838 -15.22 -1.33 -5.15
N VAL A 839 -16.38 -0.96 -4.57
CA VAL A 839 -16.46 -0.16 -3.35
C VAL A 839 -16.03 -1.01 -2.14
N ARG A 840 -15.30 -0.41 -1.19
CA ARG A 840 -14.68 -1.11 -0.05
C ARG A 840 -15.64 -1.86 0.87
N ASP A 841 -16.80 -1.29 1.16
CA ASP A 841 -17.82 -1.89 2.02
C ASP A 841 -18.96 -2.56 1.23
N GLY A 842 -18.83 -2.58 -0.11
CA GLY A 842 -19.81 -3.14 -1.04
C GLY A 842 -21.08 -2.31 -1.19
N ARG A 843 -21.14 -1.08 -0.65
CA ARG A 843 -22.31 -0.20 -0.76
C ARG A 843 -21.87 1.18 -1.25
N LEU A 844 -22.50 1.67 -2.30
CA LEU A 844 -22.26 3.02 -2.79
C LEU A 844 -23.18 4.00 -2.06
N ASP A 845 -22.63 4.77 -1.12
CA ASP A 845 -23.35 5.80 -0.35
C ASP A 845 -23.40 7.15 -1.08
N SER A 846 -22.64 7.31 -2.17
CA SER A 846 -22.67 8.51 -3.01
C SER A 846 -24.03 8.68 -3.69
N LYS A 847 -24.63 9.87 -3.54
CA LYS A 847 -25.91 10.21 -4.18
C LYS A 847 -25.70 10.80 -5.56
N SER A 848 -24.66 11.60 -5.72
CA SER A 848 -24.31 12.24 -6.99
C SER A 848 -23.55 11.33 -7.95
N CYS A 849 -22.89 10.28 -7.43
CA CYS A 849 -21.98 9.39 -8.17
C CYS A 849 -20.81 10.13 -8.86
N PHE A 850 -20.56 11.39 -8.49
CA PHE A 850 -19.44 12.20 -8.97
C PHE A 850 -18.27 12.20 -7.99
N GLY A 851 -17.06 12.25 -8.53
CA GLY A 851 -15.84 12.27 -7.74
C GLY A 851 -14.60 12.68 -8.50
N LYS A 852 -13.48 12.59 -7.80
CA LYS A 852 -12.13 12.64 -8.37
C LYS A 852 -11.73 11.24 -8.81
N MET A 853 -11.14 11.10 -9.98
CA MET A 853 -10.47 9.89 -10.42
C MET A 853 -8.97 10.11 -10.61
N TYR A 854 -8.15 9.17 -10.16
CA TYR A 854 -6.75 9.10 -10.55
C TYR A 854 -6.41 7.70 -11.07
N VAL A 855 -5.41 7.64 -11.95
CA VAL A 855 -4.99 6.40 -12.61
C VAL A 855 -3.63 5.98 -12.09
N LEU A 856 -3.52 4.73 -11.66
CA LEU A 856 -2.24 4.08 -11.41
C LEU A 856 -1.84 3.34 -12.68
N PRO A 857 -0.77 3.73 -13.38
CA PRO A 857 -0.44 3.18 -14.69
C PRO A 857 0.13 1.76 -14.62
N TYR A 858 0.75 1.37 -13.50
CA TYR A 858 1.36 0.06 -13.32
C TYR A 858 1.21 -0.52 -11.89
N PRO A 859 0.64 -1.73 -11.74
CA PRO A 859 -0.31 -2.35 -12.67
C PRO A 859 -1.53 -1.44 -12.90
N PHE A 860 -2.04 -1.40 -14.13
CA PHE A 860 -3.08 -0.45 -14.51
C PHE A 860 -4.37 -0.61 -13.68
N HIS A 861 -4.84 0.47 -13.06
CA HIS A 861 -6.19 0.57 -12.50
C HIS A 861 -6.58 2.03 -12.23
N CYS A 862 -7.88 2.29 -12.16
CA CYS A 862 -8.41 3.61 -11.81
C CYS A 862 -8.99 3.58 -10.40
N VAL A 863 -8.85 4.67 -9.64
CA VAL A 863 -9.48 4.84 -8.34
C VAL A 863 -10.36 6.08 -8.38
N VAL A 864 -11.64 5.92 -8.07
CA VAL A 864 -12.63 6.99 -7.98
C VAL A 864 -12.89 7.27 -6.50
N VAL A 865 -12.77 8.53 -6.09
CA VAL A 865 -13.01 9.05 -4.74
C VAL A 865 -14.22 9.98 -4.82
N TYR A 866 -15.34 9.60 -4.21
CA TYR A 866 -16.59 10.35 -4.34
C TYR A 866 -16.59 11.65 -3.53
N ASP A 867 -17.28 12.67 -4.06
CA ASP A 867 -17.33 14.01 -3.49
C ASP A 867 -18.22 14.09 -2.25
N ASP A 868 -19.35 13.38 -2.24
CA ASP A 868 -20.40 13.46 -1.22
C ASP A 868 -20.30 12.34 -0.16
N ALA A 869 -19.61 11.23 -0.47
CA ALA A 869 -19.40 10.09 0.43
C ALA A 869 -17.94 9.94 0.91
N LYS A 870 -17.71 9.00 1.82
CA LYS A 870 -16.35 8.56 2.21
C LYS A 870 -15.82 7.43 1.34
N ASP A 871 -16.61 7.00 0.35
CA ASP A 871 -16.35 5.82 -0.45
C ASP A 871 -15.26 6.07 -1.49
N GLU A 872 -14.62 4.96 -1.85
CA GLU A 872 -13.59 4.88 -2.87
C GLU A 872 -13.87 3.59 -3.67
N THR A 873 -13.88 3.69 -5.01
CA THR A 873 -14.08 2.55 -5.91
C THR A 873 -12.82 2.30 -6.73
N ILE A 874 -12.37 1.04 -6.79
CA ILE A 874 -11.27 0.63 -7.66
C ILE A 874 -11.83 -0.03 -8.92
N ILE A 875 -11.53 0.55 -10.08
CA ILE A 875 -11.96 0.07 -11.40
C ILE A 875 -10.77 -0.60 -12.09
N ARG A 876 -10.96 -1.85 -12.54
CA ARG A 876 -9.93 -2.67 -13.19
C ARG A 876 -10.42 -3.25 -14.50
N ASP A 877 -9.46 -3.60 -15.35
CA ASP A 877 -9.62 -4.30 -16.62
C ASP A 877 -8.91 -5.66 -16.60
N ASP A 878 -9.08 -6.42 -15.51
CA ASP A 878 -8.40 -7.70 -15.33
C ASP A 878 -8.79 -8.73 -16.41
N MET A 879 -7.79 -9.25 -17.14
CA MET A 879 -7.95 -10.28 -18.16
C MET A 879 -7.65 -11.65 -17.56
N ASP A 880 -8.67 -12.46 -17.29
CA ASP A 880 -8.54 -13.81 -16.75
C ASP A 880 -8.42 -14.88 -17.85
N ASP A 881 -7.70 -15.97 -17.56
CA ASP A 881 -7.55 -17.11 -18.49
C ASP A 881 -8.90 -17.75 -18.87
N ALA A 882 -9.90 -17.64 -17.99
CA ALA A 882 -11.26 -18.15 -18.21
C ALA A 882 -12.16 -17.21 -19.03
N THR A 883 -11.89 -15.90 -19.05
CA THR A 883 -12.69 -14.91 -19.82
C THR A 883 -12.26 -14.75 -21.26
N ALA A 884 -11.15 -15.40 -21.68
CA ALA A 884 -10.74 -15.46 -23.08
C ALA A 884 -11.69 -16.27 -23.98
N LEU A 885 -12.53 -17.16 -23.39
CA LEU A 885 -13.56 -17.91 -24.11
C LEU A 885 -14.97 -17.49 -23.67
N GLY A 886 -15.55 -16.50 -24.35
CA GLY A 886 -16.99 -16.50 -24.61
C GLY A 886 -17.98 -15.77 -23.66
N SER A 887 -17.56 -14.92 -22.71
CA SER A 887 -18.52 -14.17 -21.87
C SER A 887 -18.35 -12.64 -21.96
N SER A 888 -19.16 -12.04 -22.83
CA SER A 888 -19.73 -10.67 -22.80
C SER A 888 -18.83 -9.45 -22.46
N VAL A 889 -18.20 -8.89 -23.50
CA VAL A 889 -18.57 -7.59 -24.11
C VAL A 889 -18.42 -6.27 -23.33
N TYR A 890 -18.12 -6.20 -22.03
CA TYR A 890 -17.84 -4.90 -21.39
C TYR A 890 -16.63 -4.91 -20.45
N SER A 891 -15.48 -4.43 -20.93
CA SER A 891 -14.45 -3.94 -20.01
C SER A 891 -15.05 -2.84 -19.15
N LYS A 892 -14.97 -2.94 -17.82
CA LYS A 892 -15.45 -1.88 -16.90
C LYS A 892 -14.83 -0.52 -17.24
N LEU A 893 -13.62 -0.53 -17.79
CA LEU A 893 -12.93 0.65 -18.28
C LEU A 893 -13.64 1.26 -19.51
N ALA A 894 -14.22 0.43 -20.37
CA ALA A 894 -14.99 0.88 -21.53
C ALA A 894 -16.33 1.47 -21.05
N LYS A 895 -17.03 0.79 -20.12
CA LYS A 895 -18.23 1.34 -19.47
C LYS A 895 -17.93 2.71 -18.84
N LEU A 896 -16.84 2.82 -18.07
CA LEU A 896 -16.41 4.07 -17.46
C LEU A 896 -16.22 5.18 -18.49
N LEU A 897 -15.52 4.88 -19.60
CA LEU A 897 -15.30 5.85 -20.67
C LEU A 897 -16.65 6.30 -21.27
N PHE A 898 -17.45 5.36 -21.77
CA PHE A 898 -18.73 5.66 -22.45
C PHE A 898 -19.73 6.39 -21.57
N LEU A 899 -19.87 5.97 -20.31
CA LEU A 899 -20.74 6.62 -19.33
C LEU A 899 -20.38 8.11 -19.19
N ASN A 900 -19.09 8.41 -19.12
CA ASN A 900 -18.57 9.77 -18.95
C ASN A 900 -18.66 10.65 -20.22
N PHE A 901 -19.04 10.08 -21.37
CA PHE A 901 -19.27 10.80 -22.63
C PHE A 901 -20.73 10.76 -23.10
N THR A 902 -21.63 10.17 -22.31
CA THR A 902 -23.08 10.22 -22.59
C THR A 902 -23.57 11.67 -22.46
N PRO A 903 -24.44 12.18 -23.36
CA PRO A 903 -24.89 13.58 -23.35
C PRO A 903 -25.37 14.06 -21.98
N ARG A 904 -26.12 13.21 -21.26
CA ARG A 904 -26.60 13.48 -19.91
C ARG A 904 -25.47 13.76 -18.91
N ILE A 905 -24.41 12.95 -18.93
CA ILE A 905 -23.28 13.10 -17.99
C ILE A 905 -22.38 14.26 -18.39
N VAL A 906 -22.22 14.50 -19.69
CA VAL A 906 -21.49 15.66 -20.22
C VAL A 906 -22.15 16.97 -19.78
N ALA A 907 -23.47 17.09 -19.89
CA ALA A 907 -24.21 18.26 -19.43
C ALA A 907 -24.03 18.50 -17.92
N LYS A 908 -24.10 17.43 -17.11
CA LYS A 908 -23.85 17.49 -15.66
C LYS A 908 -22.41 17.92 -15.34
N ARG A 909 -21.42 17.41 -16.09
CA ARG A 909 -20.01 17.81 -15.93
C ARG A 909 -19.82 19.28 -16.27
N GLU A 910 -20.40 19.75 -17.36
CA GLU A 910 -20.32 21.15 -17.79
C GLU A 910 -20.93 22.08 -16.73
N LEU A 911 -22.12 21.75 -16.21
CA LEU A 911 -22.75 22.49 -15.11
C LEU A 911 -21.80 22.62 -13.91
N ARG A 912 -21.14 21.53 -13.53
CA ARG A 912 -20.17 21.53 -12.42
C ARG A 912 -18.95 22.40 -12.72
N GLN A 913 -18.43 22.33 -13.93
CA GLN A 913 -17.31 23.15 -14.37
C GLN A 913 -17.66 24.64 -14.39
N LYS A 914 -18.85 25.02 -14.87
CA LYS A 914 -19.36 26.41 -14.80
C LYS A 914 -19.35 26.92 -13.36
N LEU A 915 -19.88 26.15 -12.42
CA LEU A 915 -19.89 26.53 -10.99
C LEU A 915 -18.47 26.67 -10.41
N ARG A 916 -17.52 25.80 -10.78
CA ARG A 916 -16.11 25.94 -10.37
C ARG A 916 -15.49 27.21 -10.91
N VAL A 917 -15.75 27.57 -12.17
CA VAL A 917 -15.24 28.79 -12.80
C VAL A 917 -15.77 30.03 -12.09
N LEU A 918 -17.09 30.12 -11.89
CA LEU A 918 -17.72 31.25 -11.19
C LEU A 918 -17.17 31.40 -9.76
N SER A 919 -16.92 30.29 -9.08
CA SER A 919 -16.29 30.29 -7.76
C SER A 919 -14.83 30.74 -7.80
N ALA A 920 -14.05 30.33 -8.81
CA ALA A 920 -12.64 30.71 -8.92
C ALA A 920 -12.47 32.20 -9.24
N HIS A 921 -13.35 32.77 -10.07
CA HIS A 921 -13.36 34.18 -10.42
C HIS A 921 -13.99 35.08 -9.36
N ASN A 922 -14.63 34.52 -8.32
CA ASN A 922 -15.46 35.26 -7.36
C ASN A 922 -16.50 36.15 -8.06
N THR A 923 -17.15 35.63 -9.10
CA THR A 923 -18.14 36.37 -9.88
C THR A 923 -19.33 36.77 -9.00
N SER A 924 -19.68 38.05 -9.05
CA SER A 924 -20.87 38.59 -8.38
C SER A 924 -22.12 38.35 -9.22
N VAL A 925 -23.11 37.69 -8.64
CA VAL A 925 -24.39 37.35 -9.27
C VAL A 925 -25.50 38.15 -8.63
N TYR A 926 -26.37 38.74 -9.45
CA TYR A 926 -27.55 39.44 -8.96
C TYR A 926 -28.66 38.43 -8.72
N PHE A 927 -28.77 37.94 -7.49
CA PHE A 927 -29.74 36.91 -7.10
C PHE A 927 -30.43 37.31 -5.80
N PRO A 928 -31.40 38.24 -5.86
CA PRO A 928 -31.97 38.85 -4.67
C PRO A 928 -32.89 37.90 -3.90
N PHE A 929 -32.80 37.94 -2.56
CA PHE A 929 -33.73 37.23 -1.68
C PHE A 929 -33.86 37.95 -0.33
N ALA A 930 -34.87 37.57 0.45
CA ALA A 930 -35.10 38.10 1.79
C ALA A 930 -35.26 36.97 2.81
N ARG A 931 -34.76 37.17 4.03
CA ARG A 931 -34.98 36.26 5.16
C ARG A 931 -35.14 37.01 6.47
N GLN A 932 -35.74 36.35 7.46
CA GLN A 932 -35.80 36.87 8.83
C GLN A 932 -34.43 36.69 9.51
N GLU A 933 -33.90 37.75 10.10
CA GLU A 933 -32.68 37.74 10.91
C GLU A 933 -32.93 38.33 12.30
N THR A 934 -32.08 37.95 13.25
CA THR A 934 -32.08 38.54 14.60
C THR A 934 -30.88 39.45 14.80
N ALA A 935 -31.11 40.63 15.38
CA ALA A 935 -30.04 41.54 15.79
C ALA A 935 -30.30 42.06 17.20
N THR A 936 -29.22 42.26 17.96
CA THR A 936 -29.28 42.94 19.25
C THR A 936 -29.11 44.43 19.02
N VAL A 937 -30.14 45.20 19.37
CA VAL A 937 -30.16 46.66 19.19
C VAL A 937 -30.32 47.36 20.53
N GLU A 938 -29.77 48.56 20.63
CA GLU A 938 -29.97 49.42 21.79
C GLU A 938 -31.45 49.77 21.91
N ASP A 939 -32.03 49.51 23.08
CA ASP A 939 -33.46 49.63 23.35
C ASP A 939 -33.70 50.39 24.66
N GLY A 940 -33.03 51.55 24.77
CA GLY A 940 -33.17 52.51 25.86
C GLY A 940 -32.13 52.33 26.96
N THR A 941 -32.40 52.90 28.13
CA THR A 941 -31.55 52.78 29.32
C THR A 941 -32.35 52.26 30.51
N ILE A 942 -31.73 51.47 31.37
CA ILE A 942 -32.31 50.99 32.63
C ILE A 942 -31.48 51.59 33.76
N GLN A 943 -32.17 52.12 34.78
CA GLN A 943 -31.53 52.54 36.01
C GLN A 943 -31.43 51.35 36.96
N LYS A 944 -30.21 50.99 37.34
CA LYS A 944 -29.92 49.93 38.29
C LYS A 944 -29.39 50.58 39.57
N THR A 945 -30.03 50.29 40.68
CA THR A 945 -29.59 50.81 41.99
C THR A 945 -28.86 49.69 42.72
N ASP A 946 -27.61 49.95 43.04
CA ASP A 946 -26.70 49.01 43.69
C ASP A 946 -27.10 48.85 45.17
N SER A 947 -26.58 47.82 45.85
CA SER A 947 -26.83 47.58 47.29
C SER A 947 -26.40 48.74 48.21
N ASN A 948 -25.65 49.71 47.68
CA ASN A 948 -25.18 50.91 48.37
C ASN A 948 -26.00 52.17 48.05
N GLY A 949 -27.12 52.05 47.32
CA GLY A 949 -28.04 53.16 47.02
C GLY A 949 -27.60 54.09 45.88
N ASN A 950 -26.52 53.77 45.16
CA ASN A 950 -26.09 54.50 43.97
C ASN A 950 -26.82 53.97 42.74
N THR A 951 -27.38 54.86 41.92
CA THR A 951 -28.10 54.52 40.69
C THR A 951 -27.17 54.69 39.49
N THR A 952 -26.91 53.61 38.76
CA THR A 952 -26.16 53.60 37.50
C THR A 952 -27.11 53.40 36.32
N THR A 953 -26.93 54.20 35.27
CA THR A 953 -27.72 54.11 34.03
C THR A 953 -27.00 53.16 33.07
N GLU A 954 -27.52 51.95 32.89
CA GLU A 954 -27.01 50.98 31.93
C GLU A 954 -27.82 51.05 30.63
N THR A 955 -27.17 50.88 29.47
CA THR A 955 -27.86 50.81 28.18
C THR A 955 -28.55 49.45 28.06
N ARG A 956 -29.86 49.46 27.83
CA ARG A 956 -30.66 48.27 27.58
C ARG A 956 -30.46 47.82 26.16
N TYR A 957 -30.30 46.51 25.96
CA TYR A 957 -30.25 45.89 24.65
C TYR A 957 -31.42 44.92 24.52
N SER A 958 -32.07 44.91 23.36
CA SER A 958 -33.13 43.96 23.02
C SER A 958 -32.77 43.23 21.72
N THR A 959 -32.99 41.91 21.70
CA THR A 959 -32.85 41.12 20.48
C THR A 959 -34.16 41.19 19.70
N VAL A 960 -34.09 41.68 18.46
CA VAL A 960 -35.24 41.90 17.58
C VAL A 960 -35.10 41.10 16.29
N THR A 961 -36.22 40.56 15.81
CA THR A 961 -36.33 39.93 14.50
C THR A 961 -36.70 40.97 13.45
N PHE A 962 -35.98 41.01 12.34
CA PHE A 962 -36.25 41.93 11.22
C PHE A 962 -36.05 41.21 9.88
N THR A 963 -36.67 41.74 8.83
CA THR A 963 -36.48 41.21 7.47
C THR A 963 -35.24 41.83 6.86
N CYS A 964 -34.25 41.00 6.51
CA CYS A 964 -33.04 41.42 5.83
C CYS A 964 -33.12 41.04 4.35
N TYR A 965 -32.78 41.99 3.47
CA TYR A 965 -32.75 41.86 2.02
C TYR A 965 -31.30 41.75 1.55
N TYR A 966 -31.06 40.84 0.60
CA TYR A 966 -29.77 40.60 -0.03
C TYR A 966 -29.91 40.71 -1.53
N THR A 967 -28.89 41.18 -2.24
CA THR A 967 -28.97 41.42 -3.70
C THR A 967 -27.85 40.77 -4.50
N GLN A 968 -26.61 40.84 -4.02
CA GLN A 968 -25.41 40.36 -4.72
C GLN A 968 -24.79 39.17 -3.99
N GLY A 969 -24.85 38.01 -4.64
CA GLY A 969 -24.28 36.76 -4.12
C GLY A 969 -23.01 36.37 -4.89
N VAL A 970 -22.04 35.80 -4.19
CA VAL A 970 -20.83 35.20 -4.79
C VAL A 970 -20.86 33.70 -4.55
N LEU A 971 -20.74 32.92 -5.62
CA LEU A 971 -20.71 31.46 -5.54
C LEU A 971 -19.36 30.97 -5.00
N HIS A 972 -19.41 29.92 -4.19
CA HIS A 972 -18.25 29.21 -3.68
C HIS A 972 -18.45 27.71 -3.81
N VAL A 973 -17.51 27.04 -4.46
CA VAL A 973 -17.41 25.58 -4.49
C VAL A 973 -16.32 25.16 -3.53
N ALA A 974 -16.71 24.61 -2.38
CA ALA A 974 -15.77 24.08 -1.39
C ALA A 974 -15.38 22.64 -1.72
N THR A 975 -14.08 22.36 -1.61
CA THR A 975 -13.52 21.01 -1.66
C THR A 975 -13.46 20.43 -0.24
N LYS A 976 -13.67 19.11 -0.10
CA LYS A 976 -13.70 18.47 1.21
C LYS A 976 -12.28 18.37 1.78
N GLY A 977 -12.05 19.07 2.88
CA GLY A 977 -10.89 18.84 3.74
C GLY A 977 -9.56 19.40 3.22
N ASP A 978 -9.56 20.23 2.16
CA ASP A 978 -8.33 20.76 1.61
C ASP A 978 -8.11 22.25 1.92
N THR A 979 -7.41 22.52 3.01
CA THR A 979 -6.87 23.86 3.30
C THR A 979 -5.52 24.11 2.63
N THR A 980 -4.98 23.12 1.90
CA THR A 980 -3.64 23.14 1.30
C THR A 980 -3.64 23.53 -0.17
N GLY A 981 -4.81 23.63 -0.80
CA GLY A 981 -4.99 24.15 -2.16
C GLY A 981 -4.48 23.20 -3.24
N ARG A 982 -4.75 21.89 -3.14
CA ARG A 982 -4.44 20.93 -4.21
C ARG A 982 -5.25 21.25 -5.46
N VAL A 983 -4.65 20.95 -6.62
CA VAL A 983 -5.21 21.31 -7.92
C VAL A 983 -6.48 20.50 -8.21
N MET A 984 -6.45 19.19 -7.94
CA MET A 984 -7.56 18.28 -8.17
C MET A 984 -8.12 17.73 -6.85
N ALA A 985 -8.50 18.61 -5.93
CA ALA A 985 -9.07 18.18 -4.64
C ALA A 985 -10.49 17.60 -4.80
N GLU A 986 -10.78 16.57 -4.02
CA GLU A 986 -12.11 15.96 -3.94
C GLU A 986 -13.12 16.88 -3.23
N GLY A 987 -14.40 16.73 -3.54
CA GLY A 987 -15.50 17.50 -2.96
C GLY A 987 -16.10 18.52 -3.93
N PHE A 988 -17.39 18.74 -3.75
CA PHE A 988 -18.19 19.65 -4.55
C PHE A 988 -19.37 20.18 -3.71
N ASP A 989 -19.06 21.01 -2.72
CA ASP A 989 -20.06 21.64 -1.86
C ASP A 989 -20.29 23.10 -2.29
N VAL A 990 -21.48 23.39 -2.81
CA VAL A 990 -21.79 24.68 -3.43
C VAL A 990 -22.55 25.55 -2.44
N SER A 991 -22.05 26.76 -2.23
CA SER A 991 -22.70 27.78 -1.41
C SER A 991 -22.68 29.13 -2.10
N MET A 992 -23.58 30.03 -1.71
CA MET A 992 -23.58 31.42 -2.17
C MET A 992 -23.49 32.36 -0.98
N THR A 993 -22.47 33.21 -0.97
CA THR A 993 -22.22 34.20 0.08
C THR A 993 -22.67 35.57 -0.35
N TYR A 994 -23.49 36.20 0.47
CA TYR A 994 -23.93 37.58 0.35
C TYR A 994 -23.27 38.42 1.43
N ARG A 995 -22.85 39.64 1.10
CA ARG A 995 -22.20 40.57 2.04
C ARG A 995 -22.88 41.95 2.09
N ASP A 996 -23.96 42.10 1.35
CA ASP A 996 -24.67 43.35 1.09
C ASP A 996 -26.00 43.46 1.85
N GLY A 997 -26.23 42.58 2.84
CA GLY A 997 -27.53 42.49 3.49
C GLY A 997 -27.92 43.76 4.25
N TYR A 998 -29.15 44.22 4.05
CA TYR A 998 -29.69 45.40 4.72
C TYR A 998 -31.12 45.18 5.23
N GLY A 999 -31.50 45.91 6.29
CA GLY A 999 -32.85 45.87 6.83
C GLY A 999 -33.03 46.75 8.06
N ASP A 1000 -34.29 47.02 8.40
CA ASP A 1000 -34.66 47.94 9.47
C ASP A 1000 -35.14 47.15 10.69
N ALA A 1001 -34.40 47.29 11.79
CA ALA A 1001 -34.70 46.64 13.06
C ALA A 1001 -35.34 47.66 14.02
N VAL A 1002 -36.57 47.39 14.47
CA VAL A 1002 -37.30 48.30 15.36
C VAL A 1002 -37.14 47.86 16.80
N ALA A 1003 -36.57 48.74 17.64
CA ALA A 1003 -36.39 48.47 19.06
C ALA A 1003 -37.75 48.47 19.80
N PRO A 1004 -38.11 47.41 20.54
CA PRO A 1004 -39.49 47.19 20.99
C PRO A 1004 -39.94 48.14 22.10
N HIS A 1005 -39.03 48.69 22.91
CA HIS A 1005 -39.40 49.61 23.99
C HIS A 1005 -39.25 51.08 23.59
N THR A 1006 -38.25 51.42 22.78
CA THR A 1006 -37.99 52.80 22.34
C THR A 1006 -38.64 53.16 21.01
N GLY A 1007 -39.04 52.19 20.20
CA GLY A 1007 -39.53 52.40 18.83
C GLY A 1007 -38.45 52.92 17.86
N LYS A 1008 -37.18 52.99 18.30
CA LYS A 1008 -36.07 53.48 17.49
C LYS A 1008 -35.78 52.49 16.37
N VAL A 1009 -35.76 52.97 15.12
CA VAL A 1009 -35.37 52.19 13.95
C VAL A 1009 -33.84 52.18 13.87
N HIS A 1010 -33.27 50.98 13.83
CA HIS A 1010 -31.86 50.73 13.61
C HIS A 1010 -31.67 50.19 12.20
N HIS A 1011 -31.01 50.97 11.35
CA HIS A 1011 -30.68 50.56 9.98
C HIS A 1011 -29.45 49.66 10.02
N LEU A 1012 -29.66 48.36 9.81
CA LEU A 1012 -28.60 47.37 9.78
C LEU A 1012 -28.14 47.18 8.33
N GLN A 1013 -26.83 47.23 8.11
CA GLN A 1013 -26.19 47.09 6.80
C GLN A 1013 -25.02 46.12 6.87
N ASN A 1014 -24.52 45.69 5.70
CA ASN A 1014 -23.40 44.76 5.55
C ASN A 1014 -23.61 43.42 6.29
N ARG A 1015 -24.87 42.97 6.37
CA ARG A 1015 -25.19 41.65 6.91
C ARG A 1015 -24.66 40.59 5.95
N VAL A 1016 -24.15 39.50 6.51
CA VAL A 1016 -23.59 38.38 5.74
C VAL A 1016 -24.53 37.19 5.82
N ALA A 1017 -24.88 36.63 4.67
CA ALA A 1017 -25.63 35.38 4.57
C ALA A 1017 -24.87 34.37 3.72
N ILE A 1018 -24.80 33.13 4.19
CA ILE A 1018 -24.29 32.00 3.41
C ILE A 1018 -25.48 31.07 3.16
N MET A 1019 -25.80 30.85 1.90
CA MET A 1019 -26.91 30.03 1.45
C MET A 1019 -26.38 28.73 0.84
N GLY A 1020 -27.05 27.61 1.12
CA GLY A 1020 -26.67 26.29 0.63
C GLY A 1020 -27.08 26.01 -0.82
N PRO A 1021 -26.84 24.80 -1.32
CA PRO A 1021 -27.07 24.42 -2.72
C PRO A 1021 -28.55 24.52 -3.15
N ASP A 1022 -29.49 24.31 -2.23
CA ASP A 1022 -30.93 24.42 -2.51
C ASP A 1022 -31.33 25.84 -2.95
N HIS A 1023 -30.64 26.87 -2.44
CA HIS A 1023 -30.92 28.28 -2.77
C HIS A 1023 -30.55 28.63 -4.22
N VAL A 1024 -29.49 28.03 -4.74
CA VAL A 1024 -29.08 28.16 -6.15
C VAL A 1024 -29.81 27.18 -7.06
N GLY A 1025 -30.69 26.33 -6.51
CA GLY A 1025 -31.42 25.30 -7.25
C GLY A 1025 -30.56 24.11 -7.66
N LEU A 1026 -29.45 23.82 -6.98
CA LEU A 1026 -28.62 22.66 -7.27
C LEU A 1026 -29.17 21.41 -6.56
N THR A 1027 -29.62 20.42 -7.32
CA THR A 1027 -30.13 19.16 -6.77
C THR A 1027 -29.04 18.07 -6.75
N PRO A 1028 -29.19 17.00 -5.93
CA PRO A 1028 -28.25 15.86 -5.95
C PRO A 1028 -28.14 15.17 -7.31
N ALA A 1029 -29.18 15.27 -8.15
CA ALA A 1029 -29.19 14.71 -9.50
C ALA A 1029 -28.26 15.48 -10.47
N MET A 1030 -27.81 16.69 -10.09
CA MET A 1030 -26.96 17.58 -10.89
C MET A 1030 -27.61 18.04 -12.20
N ASP A 1031 -28.94 18.05 -12.27
CA ASP A 1031 -29.69 18.56 -13.41
C ASP A 1031 -29.83 20.09 -13.32
N GLU A 1032 -29.85 20.78 -14.46
CA GLU A 1032 -29.97 22.24 -14.52
C GLU A 1032 -31.37 22.69 -14.11
N SER A 1033 -31.44 23.54 -13.08
CA SER A 1033 -32.69 24.14 -12.60
C SER A 1033 -32.91 25.53 -13.20
N GLU A 1034 -34.13 26.04 -13.07
CA GLU A 1034 -34.46 27.39 -13.52
C GLU A 1034 -33.58 28.46 -12.85
N GLN A 1035 -33.27 28.28 -11.57
CA GLN A 1035 -32.38 29.17 -10.82
C GLN A 1035 -30.96 29.17 -11.40
N LEU A 1036 -30.39 27.99 -11.68
CA LEU A 1036 -29.07 27.87 -12.30
C LEU A 1036 -29.04 28.47 -13.70
N ARG A 1037 -30.10 28.27 -14.49
CA ARG A 1037 -30.22 28.85 -15.83
C ARG A 1037 -30.14 30.37 -15.81
N VAL A 1038 -30.85 31.01 -14.88
CA VAL A 1038 -30.78 32.48 -14.69
C VAL A 1038 -29.37 32.94 -14.31
N ILE A 1039 -28.70 32.20 -13.42
CA ILE A 1039 -27.33 32.51 -12.99
C ILE A 1039 -26.35 32.38 -14.17
N PHE A 1040 -26.43 31.30 -14.93
CA PHE A 1040 -25.54 31.06 -16.08
C PHE A 1040 -25.79 32.04 -17.21
N GLU A 1041 -27.04 32.45 -17.47
CA GLU A 1041 -27.34 33.47 -18.46
C GLU A 1041 -26.73 34.82 -18.07
N GLN A 1042 -26.87 35.22 -16.80
CA GLN A 1042 -26.30 36.47 -16.30
C GLN A 1042 -24.76 36.48 -16.36
N THR A 1043 -24.12 35.33 -16.14
CA THR A 1043 -22.66 35.21 -16.00
C THR A 1043 -21.95 34.65 -17.23
N ARG A 1044 -22.65 34.60 -18.38
CA ARG A 1044 -22.16 34.01 -19.64
C ARG A 1044 -20.75 34.45 -20.01
N GLY A 1045 -20.50 35.76 -19.98
CA GLY A 1045 -19.18 36.32 -20.32
C GLY A 1045 -18.03 35.86 -19.42
N ASP A 1046 -18.31 35.51 -18.16
CA ASP A 1046 -17.28 35.06 -17.21
C ASP A 1046 -17.00 33.57 -17.32
N TRP A 1047 -18.04 32.74 -17.46
CA TRP A 1047 -17.85 31.29 -17.48
C TRP A 1047 -17.42 30.75 -18.84
N GLU A 1048 -17.78 31.36 -19.98
CA GLU A 1048 -17.36 30.88 -21.30
C GLU A 1048 -15.84 30.86 -21.44
N GLN A 1049 -15.19 31.99 -21.13
CA GLN A 1049 -13.73 32.09 -21.20
C GLN A 1049 -13.06 31.26 -20.08
N GLY A 1050 -13.63 31.27 -18.87
CA GLY A 1050 -13.06 30.53 -17.75
C GLY A 1050 -13.17 29.01 -17.91
N LEU A 1051 -14.18 28.50 -18.62
CA LEU A 1051 -14.33 27.08 -18.92
C LEU A 1051 -13.18 26.57 -19.80
N ILE A 1052 -12.82 27.33 -20.84
CA ILE A 1052 -11.68 27.01 -21.72
C ILE A 1052 -10.38 26.97 -20.91
N GLN A 1053 -10.17 27.95 -20.02
CA GLN A 1053 -8.98 27.99 -19.16
C GLN A 1053 -8.94 26.81 -18.16
N LEU A 1054 -10.09 26.48 -17.56
CA LEU A 1054 -10.20 25.35 -16.63
C LEU A 1054 -9.87 24.03 -17.34
N GLN A 1055 -10.46 23.78 -18.51
CA GLN A 1055 -10.22 22.57 -19.29
C GLN A 1055 -8.75 22.47 -19.75
N ALA A 1056 -8.15 23.59 -20.19
CA ALA A 1056 -6.73 23.64 -20.52
C ALA A 1056 -5.84 23.31 -19.31
N SER A 1057 -6.19 23.80 -18.11
CA SER A 1057 -5.47 23.51 -16.88
C SER A 1057 -5.57 22.03 -16.47
N HIS A 1058 -6.75 21.41 -16.65
CA HIS A 1058 -6.95 19.98 -16.43
C HIS A 1058 -6.11 19.16 -17.41
N GLN A 1059 -6.04 19.56 -18.67
CA GLN A 1059 -5.23 18.85 -19.67
C GLN A 1059 -3.73 18.97 -19.40
N GLU A 1060 -3.24 20.13 -18.96
CA GLU A 1060 -1.84 20.29 -18.57
C GLU A 1060 -1.49 19.45 -17.35
N TYR A 1061 -2.40 19.36 -16.36
CA TYR A 1061 -2.24 18.46 -15.21
C TYR A 1061 -2.05 17.00 -15.65
N ARG A 1062 -2.88 16.51 -16.57
CA ARG A 1062 -2.77 15.14 -17.11
C ARG A 1062 -1.46 14.91 -17.85
N ARG A 1063 -1.07 15.85 -18.73
CA ARG A 1063 0.23 15.81 -19.43
C ARG A 1063 1.41 15.81 -18.46
N ALA A 1064 1.32 16.54 -17.35
CA ALA A 1064 2.36 16.54 -16.32
C ALA A 1064 2.48 15.16 -15.63
N LEU A 1065 1.35 14.47 -15.37
CA LEU A 1065 1.36 13.09 -14.85
C LEU A 1065 1.95 12.10 -15.85
N GLU A 1066 1.60 12.23 -17.13
CA GLU A 1066 2.19 11.42 -18.21
C GLU A 1066 3.70 11.62 -18.32
N ARG A 1067 4.18 12.87 -18.25
CA ARG A 1067 5.63 13.18 -18.23
C ARG A 1067 6.33 12.55 -17.03
N LYS A 1068 5.76 12.69 -15.83
CA LYS A 1068 6.31 12.09 -14.60
C LYS A 1068 6.41 10.57 -14.70
N HIS A 1069 5.40 9.93 -15.32
CA HIS A 1069 5.43 8.49 -15.55
C HIS A 1069 6.48 8.09 -16.61
N ALA A 1070 6.58 8.85 -17.70
CA ALA A 1070 7.60 8.63 -18.74
C ALA A 1070 9.03 8.81 -18.19
N GLU A 1071 9.27 9.80 -17.33
CA GLU A 1071 10.54 9.99 -16.62
C GLU A 1071 10.88 8.78 -15.73
N ALA A 1072 9.91 8.26 -14.98
CA ALA A 1072 10.10 7.07 -14.15
C ALA A 1072 10.42 5.82 -14.99
N ASN A 1073 9.78 5.67 -16.16
CA ASN A 1073 10.06 4.59 -17.11
C ASN A 1073 11.37 4.77 -17.89
N ALA A 1074 11.86 6.01 -18.02
CA ALA A 1074 13.18 6.28 -18.57
C ALA A 1074 14.31 5.85 -17.60
N THR A 1075 14.10 5.95 -16.29
CA THR A 1075 15.07 5.48 -15.27
C THR A 1075 15.20 3.94 -15.25
N LEU A 1076 14.06 3.25 -15.13
CA LEU A 1076 13.93 1.79 -15.18
C LEU A 1076 12.48 1.47 -15.56
N SER A 1077 12.30 0.69 -16.61
CA SER A 1077 10.98 0.45 -17.19
C SER A 1077 10.04 -0.33 -16.25
N ASP A 1078 8.72 -0.13 -16.37
CA ASP A 1078 7.72 -0.99 -15.70
C ASP A 1078 7.89 -2.48 -16.07
N ALA A 1079 8.37 -2.73 -17.30
CA ALA A 1079 8.58 -4.06 -17.87
C ALA A 1079 9.70 -4.84 -17.17
N PHE A 1080 10.68 -4.13 -16.62
CA PHE A 1080 11.87 -4.73 -16.03
C PHE A 1080 11.54 -5.75 -14.93
N TRP A 1081 10.61 -5.41 -14.02
CA TRP A 1081 10.33 -6.31 -12.89
C TRP A 1081 9.75 -7.66 -13.35
N TYR A 1082 8.80 -7.63 -14.29
CA TYR A 1082 8.10 -8.83 -14.73
C TYR A 1082 8.93 -9.68 -15.70
N PHE A 1083 9.51 -9.06 -16.73
CA PHE A 1083 10.20 -9.79 -17.80
C PHE A 1083 11.64 -10.16 -17.45
N VAL A 1084 12.32 -9.38 -16.61
CA VAL A 1084 13.72 -9.60 -16.24
C VAL A 1084 13.86 -10.04 -14.78
N TYR A 1085 13.46 -9.19 -13.84
CA TYR A 1085 13.78 -9.41 -12.42
C TYR A 1085 13.10 -10.65 -11.80
N ASN A 1086 11.84 -10.92 -12.17
CA ASN A 1086 11.08 -12.07 -11.68
C ASN A 1086 11.23 -13.34 -12.56
N ASN A 1087 11.96 -13.26 -13.68
CA ASN A 1087 12.12 -14.38 -14.62
C ASN A 1087 13.57 -14.94 -14.61
N PRO A 1088 13.89 -15.89 -13.72
CA PRO A 1088 15.24 -16.48 -13.64
C PRO A 1088 15.59 -17.43 -14.79
N ARG A 1089 14.65 -17.72 -15.70
CA ARG A 1089 14.86 -18.62 -16.86
C ARG A 1089 15.02 -17.85 -18.16
N LEU A 1090 15.12 -16.52 -18.11
CA LEU A 1090 15.25 -15.66 -19.29
C LEU A 1090 16.55 -15.94 -20.05
N PRO A 1091 16.50 -16.36 -21.32
CA PRO A 1091 17.69 -16.56 -22.14
C PRO A 1091 18.50 -15.26 -22.29
N ARG A 1092 19.82 -15.37 -22.41
CA ARG A 1092 20.71 -14.20 -22.53
C ARG A 1092 20.36 -13.32 -23.72
N GLU A 1093 20.07 -13.91 -24.87
CA GLU A 1093 19.74 -13.16 -26.08
C GLU A 1093 18.49 -12.30 -25.89
N GLU A 1094 17.47 -12.84 -25.23
CA GLU A 1094 16.23 -12.11 -24.89
C GLU A 1094 16.48 -11.02 -23.85
N LEU A 1095 17.34 -11.28 -22.85
CA LEU A 1095 17.75 -10.26 -21.88
C LEU A 1095 18.45 -9.09 -22.55
N GLU A 1096 19.45 -9.35 -23.39
CA GLU A 1096 20.17 -8.31 -24.12
C GLU A 1096 19.24 -7.55 -25.06
N HIS A 1097 18.30 -8.24 -25.71
CA HIS A 1097 17.27 -7.61 -26.52
C HIS A 1097 16.39 -6.67 -25.68
N HIS A 1098 15.95 -7.12 -24.49
CA HIS A 1098 15.16 -6.30 -23.57
C HIS A 1098 15.92 -5.04 -23.14
N LEU A 1099 17.16 -5.20 -22.69
CA LEU A 1099 18.00 -4.07 -22.26
C LEU A 1099 18.25 -3.06 -23.38
N ARG A 1100 18.53 -3.51 -24.62
CA ARG A 1100 18.80 -2.61 -25.74
C ARG A 1100 17.56 -1.95 -26.34
N ARG A 1101 16.39 -2.61 -26.31
CA ARG A 1101 15.18 -2.18 -27.03
C ARG A 1101 14.08 -1.60 -26.16
N ARG A 1102 13.95 -2.04 -24.89
CA ARG A 1102 12.84 -1.67 -24.01
C ARG A 1102 13.22 -0.70 -22.89
N GLU A 1103 14.43 -0.79 -22.36
CA GLU A 1103 14.86 0.16 -21.33
C GLU A 1103 15.07 1.56 -21.91
N GLY A 1104 14.85 2.62 -21.12
CA GLY A 1104 15.14 3.99 -21.54
C GLY A 1104 16.53 4.49 -21.12
N ASN A 1105 17.12 3.86 -20.10
CA ASN A 1105 18.35 4.31 -19.47
C ASN A 1105 19.59 3.91 -20.31
N PRO A 1106 20.42 4.86 -20.77
CA PRO A 1106 21.59 4.57 -21.58
C PRO A 1106 22.60 3.63 -20.90
N ARG A 1107 22.70 3.67 -19.56
CA ARG A 1107 23.58 2.77 -18.80
C ARG A 1107 23.07 1.32 -18.79
N LEU A 1108 21.75 1.13 -18.87
CA LEU A 1108 21.16 -0.21 -19.00
C LEU A 1108 21.34 -0.76 -20.43
N HIS A 1109 21.34 0.10 -21.45
CA HIS A 1109 21.59 -0.31 -22.85
C HIS A 1109 22.99 -0.90 -23.04
N SER A 1110 24.01 -0.24 -22.50
CA SER A 1110 25.40 -0.68 -22.58
C SER A 1110 25.78 -1.69 -21.49
N LEU A 1111 24.83 -2.12 -20.65
CA LEU A 1111 25.11 -3.01 -19.52
C LEU A 1111 25.67 -4.36 -20.00
N ALA A 1112 25.10 -4.93 -21.06
CA ALA A 1112 25.56 -6.19 -21.63
C ALA A 1112 27.01 -6.14 -22.14
N GLU A 1113 27.45 -4.98 -22.63
CA GLU A 1113 28.80 -4.76 -23.16
C GLU A 1113 29.79 -4.44 -22.04
N THR A 1114 29.38 -3.59 -21.09
CA THR A 1114 30.23 -3.19 -19.94
C THR A 1114 30.45 -4.31 -18.94
N HIS A 1115 29.44 -5.17 -18.72
CA HIS A 1115 29.45 -6.23 -17.71
C HIS A 1115 29.43 -7.64 -18.33
N GLN A 1116 30.01 -7.81 -19.53
CA GLN A 1116 29.99 -9.09 -20.25
C GLN A 1116 30.48 -10.27 -19.40
N ASN A 1117 31.63 -10.12 -18.73
CA ASN A 1117 32.19 -11.16 -17.86
C ASN A 1117 31.27 -11.51 -16.68
N ALA A 1118 30.58 -10.51 -16.11
CA ALA A 1118 29.64 -10.73 -15.02
C ALA A 1118 28.37 -11.46 -15.49
N PHE A 1119 27.89 -11.19 -16.72
CA PHE A 1119 26.81 -11.97 -17.33
C PHE A 1119 27.23 -13.39 -17.67
N ASP A 1120 28.45 -13.59 -18.19
CA ASP A 1120 29.01 -14.93 -18.45
C ASP A 1120 29.02 -15.75 -17.15
N ALA A 1121 29.55 -15.16 -16.07
CA ALA A 1121 29.56 -15.74 -14.73
C ALA A 1121 28.16 -16.04 -14.19
N LEU A 1122 27.20 -15.12 -14.37
CA LEU A 1122 25.81 -15.31 -13.94
C LEU A 1122 25.16 -16.48 -14.66
N TYR A 1123 25.20 -16.51 -16.00
CA TYR A 1123 24.52 -17.55 -16.78
C TYR A 1123 25.17 -18.92 -16.59
N LEU A 1124 26.49 -18.98 -16.46
CA LEU A 1124 27.19 -20.21 -16.09
C LEU A 1124 26.75 -20.74 -14.72
N ARG A 1125 26.60 -19.84 -13.73
CA ARG A 1125 26.08 -20.21 -12.40
C ARG A 1125 24.61 -20.61 -12.43
N VAL A 1126 23.76 -19.87 -13.12
CA VAL A 1126 22.32 -20.15 -13.25
C VAL A 1126 22.11 -21.49 -13.95
N ASN A 1127 22.81 -21.75 -15.05
CA ASN A 1127 22.75 -23.02 -15.78
C ASN A 1127 23.17 -24.19 -14.89
N PHE A 1128 24.23 -24.03 -14.08
CA PHE A 1128 24.63 -25.05 -13.10
C PHE A 1128 23.53 -25.30 -12.07
N VAL A 1129 23.04 -24.24 -11.41
CA VAL A 1129 22.04 -24.34 -10.34
C VAL A 1129 20.72 -24.92 -10.85
N GLN A 1130 20.32 -24.60 -12.08
CA GLN A 1130 19.07 -25.06 -12.69
C GLN A 1130 19.19 -26.41 -13.42
N SER A 1131 20.39 -27.00 -13.50
CA SER A 1131 20.59 -28.26 -14.24
C SER A 1131 19.89 -29.47 -13.62
N HIS A 1132 19.76 -29.51 -12.29
CA HIS A 1132 19.06 -30.58 -11.58
C HIS A 1132 18.56 -30.14 -10.18
N PRO A 1133 17.36 -30.55 -9.72
CA PRO A 1133 16.83 -30.18 -8.40
C PRO A 1133 17.78 -30.51 -7.22
N ALA A 1134 18.41 -31.68 -7.23
CA ALA A 1134 19.46 -32.04 -6.28
C ALA A 1134 20.67 -31.09 -6.27
N ILE A 1135 21.13 -30.61 -7.44
CA ILE A 1135 22.20 -29.60 -7.54
C ILE A 1135 21.71 -28.28 -6.95
N THR A 1136 20.48 -27.86 -7.28
CA THR A 1136 19.88 -26.64 -6.72
C THR A 1136 19.87 -26.68 -5.20
N PHE A 1137 19.41 -27.78 -4.61
CA PHE A 1137 19.38 -27.97 -3.16
C PHE A 1137 20.78 -27.95 -2.55
N TRP A 1138 21.75 -28.64 -3.15
CA TRP A 1138 23.14 -28.65 -2.69
C TRP A 1138 23.74 -27.25 -2.68
N TYR A 1139 23.56 -26.51 -3.78
CA TYR A 1139 24.03 -25.13 -3.90
C TYR A 1139 23.39 -24.23 -2.83
N VAL A 1140 22.05 -24.25 -2.71
CA VAL A 1140 21.30 -23.44 -1.74
C VAL A 1140 21.73 -23.75 -0.31
N PHE A 1141 21.96 -25.03 0.02
CA PHE A 1141 22.42 -25.44 1.34
C PHE A 1141 23.77 -24.81 1.70
N TRP A 1142 24.77 -24.93 0.82
CA TRP A 1142 26.12 -24.43 1.09
C TRP A 1142 26.23 -22.91 1.00
N ASP A 1143 25.48 -22.28 0.08
CA ASP A 1143 25.31 -20.83 0.02
C ASP A 1143 24.76 -20.28 1.34
N ASP A 1144 23.70 -20.92 1.88
CA ASP A 1144 23.08 -20.49 3.12
C ASP A 1144 23.96 -20.73 4.35
N VAL A 1145 24.69 -21.85 4.39
CA VAL A 1145 25.71 -22.12 5.41
C VAL A 1145 26.73 -20.99 5.44
N TYR A 1146 27.25 -20.57 4.29
CA TYR A 1146 28.21 -19.48 4.21
C TYR A 1146 27.58 -18.13 4.58
N ALA A 1147 26.41 -17.81 4.02
CA ALA A 1147 25.72 -16.54 4.25
C ALA A 1147 25.41 -16.30 5.74
N ARG A 1148 24.97 -17.32 6.48
CA ARG A 1148 24.55 -17.17 7.89
C ARG A 1148 25.63 -17.49 8.92
N ASN A 1149 26.67 -18.23 8.52
CA ASN A 1149 27.67 -18.77 9.44
C ASN A 1149 29.13 -18.47 9.03
N GLY A 1150 29.39 -17.87 7.87
CA GLY A 1150 30.75 -17.64 7.34
C GLY A 1150 31.65 -16.78 8.23
N GLU A 1151 31.07 -15.90 9.06
CA GLU A 1151 31.81 -15.07 10.03
C GLU A 1151 32.32 -15.86 11.26
N MET A 1152 31.87 -17.11 11.45
CA MET A 1152 32.34 -17.95 12.55
C MET A 1152 33.83 -18.23 12.42
N THR A 1153 34.56 -18.21 13.54
CA THR A 1153 36.04 -18.31 13.53
C THR A 1153 36.57 -19.59 12.87
N ARG A 1154 35.82 -20.70 12.97
CA ARG A 1154 36.16 -21.98 12.32
C ARG A 1154 35.89 -21.98 10.82
N LEU A 1155 34.74 -21.45 10.38
CA LEU A 1155 34.36 -21.40 8.96
C LEU A 1155 35.15 -20.32 8.20
N ARG A 1156 35.51 -19.22 8.87
CA ARG A 1156 36.36 -18.16 8.31
C ARG A 1156 37.73 -18.67 7.85
N LYS A 1157 38.26 -19.72 8.50
CA LYS A 1157 39.52 -20.38 8.09
C LYS A 1157 39.38 -21.18 6.79
N CYS A 1158 38.17 -21.69 6.53
CA CYS A 1158 37.80 -22.42 5.33
C CYS A 1158 37.02 -21.53 4.35
N ARG A 1159 37.21 -20.20 4.39
CA ARG A 1159 36.44 -19.26 3.56
C ARG A 1159 36.55 -19.61 2.07
N ARG A 1160 37.76 -19.90 1.58
CA ARG A 1160 38.00 -20.26 0.17
C ARG A 1160 37.25 -21.51 -0.30
N ASP A 1161 36.96 -22.42 0.64
CA ASP A 1161 36.28 -23.68 0.35
C ASP A 1161 34.74 -23.55 0.40
N LEU A 1162 34.22 -22.48 1.02
CA LEU A 1162 32.80 -22.32 1.36
C LEU A 1162 32.14 -21.10 0.71
N ASP A 1163 32.91 -20.07 0.34
CA ASP A 1163 32.40 -18.86 -0.28
C ASP A 1163 31.91 -19.17 -1.70
N PRO A 1164 30.62 -19.01 -2.02
CA PRO A 1164 30.07 -19.31 -3.35
C PRO A 1164 30.69 -18.50 -4.49
N ARG A 1165 31.53 -17.50 -4.20
CA ARG A 1165 32.29 -16.76 -5.22
C ARG A 1165 33.58 -17.42 -5.62
N GLU A 1166 34.05 -18.37 -4.85
CA GLU A 1166 35.26 -19.10 -5.17
C GLU A 1166 34.86 -20.26 -6.09
N PRO A 1167 35.49 -20.40 -7.27
CA PRO A 1167 35.13 -21.47 -8.22
C PRO A 1167 35.39 -22.86 -7.64
N THR A 1168 36.33 -22.98 -6.69
CA THR A 1168 36.64 -24.22 -5.98
C THR A 1168 35.72 -24.51 -4.79
N ALA A 1169 34.67 -23.70 -4.57
CA ALA A 1169 33.79 -23.86 -3.41
C ALA A 1169 32.98 -25.17 -3.47
N VAL A 1170 32.68 -25.73 -2.31
CA VAL A 1170 31.93 -26.99 -2.18
C VAL A 1170 30.53 -26.90 -2.79
N CYS A 1171 29.92 -25.71 -2.88
CA CYS A 1171 28.60 -25.52 -3.49
C CYS A 1171 28.54 -25.90 -4.98
N TYR A 1172 29.68 -25.92 -5.68
CA TYR A 1172 29.78 -26.33 -7.09
C TYR A 1172 30.19 -27.79 -7.27
N HIS A 1173 30.60 -28.45 -6.19
CA HIS A 1173 31.12 -29.82 -6.22
C HIS A 1173 30.20 -30.71 -5.39
N VAL A 1174 29.19 -31.31 -6.04
CA VAL A 1174 28.25 -32.21 -5.37
C VAL A 1174 28.99 -33.49 -4.97
N MET A 1175 28.99 -33.81 -3.68
CA MET A 1175 29.76 -34.95 -3.15
C MET A 1175 28.84 -36.05 -2.65
N ARG A 1176 29.29 -37.30 -2.78
CA ARG A 1176 28.66 -38.42 -2.08
C ARG A 1176 28.93 -38.31 -0.58
N ARG A 1177 28.07 -38.89 0.24
CA ARG A 1177 28.15 -38.76 1.70
C ARG A 1177 29.50 -39.12 2.30
N HIS A 1178 30.10 -40.22 1.85
CA HIS A 1178 31.39 -40.68 2.37
C HIS A 1178 32.53 -39.72 2.00
N GLU A 1179 32.49 -39.11 0.81
CA GLU A 1179 33.42 -38.08 0.35
C GLU A 1179 33.26 -36.80 1.16
N LEU A 1180 32.02 -36.32 1.35
CA LEU A 1180 31.75 -35.13 2.16
C LEU A 1180 32.21 -35.31 3.61
N GLU A 1181 31.96 -36.45 4.21
CA GLU A 1181 32.42 -36.72 5.57
C GLU A 1181 33.96 -36.78 5.67
N ALA A 1182 34.65 -37.28 4.64
CA ALA A 1182 36.10 -37.23 4.57
C ALA A 1182 36.61 -35.79 4.44
N TRP A 1183 36.00 -35.01 3.55
CA TRP A 1183 36.31 -33.59 3.31
C TRP A 1183 36.10 -32.74 4.58
N LEU A 1184 35.01 -32.96 5.32
CA LEU A 1184 34.72 -32.29 6.59
C LEU A 1184 35.65 -32.73 7.72
N ARG A 1185 36.12 -33.98 7.73
CA ARG A 1185 37.11 -34.48 8.71
C ARG A 1185 38.46 -33.83 8.52
N GLU A 1186 38.93 -33.73 7.28
CA GLU A 1186 40.20 -33.08 6.94
C GLU A 1186 40.24 -31.62 7.44
N ARG A 1187 39.13 -30.90 7.31
CA ARG A 1187 38.96 -29.50 7.74
C ARG A 1187 38.58 -29.33 9.21
N ARG A 1188 38.50 -30.42 9.99
CA ARG A 1188 38.10 -30.44 11.42
C ARG A 1188 36.71 -29.83 11.69
N LEU A 1189 35.79 -30.00 10.74
CA LEU A 1189 34.42 -29.50 10.79
C LEU A 1189 33.40 -30.57 11.22
N LEU A 1190 33.76 -31.87 11.09
CA LEU A 1190 32.90 -33.01 11.45
C LEU A 1190 33.04 -33.45 12.92
N GLY A 1191 31.92 -33.71 13.59
CA GLY A 1191 31.86 -34.45 14.86
C GLY A 1191 30.74 -34.01 15.81
N ARG A 1192 30.53 -34.74 16.91
CA ARG A 1192 29.40 -34.50 17.85
C ARG A 1192 29.42 -33.14 18.54
N ARG A 1193 30.60 -32.53 18.71
CA ARG A 1193 30.81 -31.17 19.28
C ARG A 1193 31.38 -30.19 18.25
N HIS A 1194 31.30 -30.55 16.97
CA HIS A 1194 31.73 -29.71 15.85
C HIS A 1194 30.51 -29.24 15.05
N LEU A 1195 30.73 -28.36 14.07
CA LEU A 1195 29.66 -27.64 13.36
C LEU A 1195 28.73 -28.59 12.59
N PHE A 1196 29.32 -29.59 11.92
CA PHE A 1196 28.59 -30.62 11.19
C PHE A 1196 28.51 -31.89 12.01
N HIS A 1197 27.31 -32.21 12.46
CA HIS A 1197 27.00 -33.40 13.25
C HIS A 1197 26.25 -34.43 12.38
N PRO A 1198 26.34 -35.74 12.70
CA PRO A 1198 25.79 -36.79 11.85
C PRO A 1198 24.29 -36.65 11.51
N ARG A 1199 23.48 -36.07 12.42
CA ARG A 1199 22.05 -35.84 12.18
C ARG A 1199 21.79 -34.76 11.13
N LEU A 1200 22.60 -33.71 11.07
CA LEU A 1200 22.48 -32.69 10.03
C LEU A 1200 22.85 -33.24 8.66
N LEU A 1201 23.92 -34.05 8.60
CA LEU A 1201 24.30 -34.72 7.36
C LEU A 1201 23.26 -35.74 6.91
N GLN A 1202 22.68 -36.48 7.86
CA GLN A 1202 21.57 -37.36 7.57
C GLN A 1202 20.39 -36.59 6.95
N LEU A 1203 19.97 -35.47 7.57
CA LEU A 1203 18.90 -34.63 7.03
C LEU A 1203 19.25 -34.07 5.63
N LEU A 1204 20.51 -33.65 5.43
CA LEU A 1204 20.98 -33.16 4.13
C LEU A 1204 20.82 -34.23 3.03
N TYR A 1205 21.32 -35.45 3.26
CA TYR A 1205 21.25 -36.51 2.26
C TYR A 1205 19.84 -37.09 2.12
N GLU A 1206 19.03 -37.16 3.18
CA GLU A 1206 17.61 -37.55 3.07
C GLU A 1206 16.82 -36.59 2.17
N GLU A 1207 17.07 -35.28 2.28
CA GLU A 1207 16.43 -34.27 1.42
C GLU A 1207 17.02 -34.25 0.00
N MET A 1208 18.32 -34.52 -0.14
CA MET A 1208 18.97 -34.61 -1.45
C MET A 1208 18.52 -35.85 -2.24
N ASP A 1209 18.41 -37.01 -1.58
CA ASP A 1209 18.02 -38.28 -2.19
C ASP A 1209 16.56 -38.23 -2.69
N LYS A 1210 15.66 -37.56 -1.96
CA LYS A 1210 14.28 -37.29 -2.44
C LYS A 1210 14.29 -36.58 -3.80
N ARG A 1211 15.13 -35.55 -3.92
CA ARG A 1211 15.25 -34.69 -5.11
C ARG A 1211 16.14 -35.28 -6.23
N LEU A 1212 16.76 -36.43 -5.99
CA LEU A 1212 17.42 -37.23 -7.03
C LEU A 1212 16.44 -38.17 -7.74
N VAL A 1213 15.28 -38.44 -7.10
CA VAL A 1213 14.23 -39.31 -7.63
C VAL A 1213 13.17 -38.51 -8.39
N ASP A 1214 12.90 -37.28 -7.94
CA ASP A 1214 12.08 -36.26 -8.61
C ASP A 1214 12.82 -35.63 -9.80
#